data_AF-A0A6I3D8W7-F1
#
_entry.id   AF-A0A6I3D8W7-F1
#
_cell.length_a   1.000
_cell.length_b   1.000
_cell.length_c   1.000
_cell.angle_alpha   90.00
_cell.angle_beta   90.00
_cell.angle_gamma   90.00
#
_symmetry.space_group_name_H-M   'P 1'
#
loop_
_entity.id
_entity.type
_entity.pdbx_description
1 polymer ?
#
loop_
_entity_poly.entity_id
_entity_poly.type
_entity_poly.pdbx_seq_one_letter_code
_entity_poly.pdbx_strand_id
1 'polypeptide(L)'
;MSINNNDAYAVSNPDIDPQETSEWLESLDQAAKTHGRGRAREIMLNLLRRSHELQLNVPLVPTTDYINTIAPEDEPAFPGDEQIERTYRAWMRWNAAMLVHRAQRPGIAVGGHISTFASSASLYEVGFNHFFKGQDHPSGGDQIFIQGHASPGPYARAFLEGRLSEDQLNGFRQERSHAGGGLSSYPHPRLMPEFWQFPTVSMGLGPINAIYQAQLNRYVHNRGFRDTSEQHVWAFLGDGELDEVESRGALQLAANDGLDNLTFVVNANLQRLDGPVRGNGKIIQELESFFRGAGWNVIKVIWGREWDPLLSKDHDGALVDLMNRTPDGDYQTYKTESGAFVRENFFGRDPRTLEMVSSMTDDQLWGLRRGGHDYKKVYAAYKAATEQKGKPTVIIAKTIKGYGLGKTFEGRNATHQMKKMTLADLKQFRDEMRVPISDAELERDPYQPPYYHPGESAPEIQYMHARRKELGGYLPERRSKYVNFNLPDASTYEIAKGGSGTQEVATTMAFVRLLKDLLRSPELGPRLVPIIPDEARTFGMDAFFPTAKIYNPNGQHYLSVDRDLLLNYKESEAGQILHTGINEAGSLAAFTAVGSSYSTQGQPLIPIYVFYSMFGFQRTADAIWAATDQMTRGFMIGATAGRTTLTGEGLQHADGHSPLLASTNTGVISYDPAYGYEIGHIMRAGLERMYGGTNPDPNVVYYITVYNEPYVQPAEPENLDVEGLLKGIHRVSENFS
;
A
#
# COMPACT_ATOMS: atom_id res chain seq x y z
N MET A 1 26.05 26.34 11.76
CA MET A 1 25.04 26.67 10.74
C MET A 1 25.01 25.55 9.69
N SER A 2 24.15 24.54 9.89
CA SER A 2 23.87 23.51 8.88
C SER A 2 22.51 23.82 8.28
N ILE A 3 22.47 24.80 7.38
CA ILE A 3 21.32 24.91 6.48
C ILE A 3 21.78 24.28 5.17
N ASN A 4 21.14 23.18 4.79
CA ASN A 4 21.24 22.57 3.47
C ASN A 4 20.64 23.52 2.42
N ASN A 5 21.26 24.69 2.23
CA ASN A 5 20.88 25.69 1.25
C ASN A 5 21.60 25.37 -0.06
N ASN A 6 21.13 24.33 -0.76
CA ASN A 6 21.35 24.22 -2.20
C ASN A 6 20.39 25.18 -2.94
N ASP A 7 20.38 26.45 -2.54
CA ASP A 7 19.68 27.51 -3.24
C ASP A 7 20.69 28.23 -4.14
N ALA A 8 20.38 28.32 -5.43
CA ALA A 8 21.20 29.02 -6.42
C ALA A 8 21.34 30.53 -6.13
N TYR A 9 20.51 31.07 -5.23
CA TYR A 9 20.53 32.45 -4.76
C TYR A 9 21.08 32.61 -3.34
N ALA A 10 21.53 31.52 -2.69
CA ALA A 10 22.13 31.60 -1.36
C ALA A 10 23.41 32.45 -1.41
N VAL A 11 23.41 33.56 -0.69
CA VAL A 11 24.59 34.43 -0.57
C VAL A 11 25.63 33.70 0.29
N SER A 12 26.76 33.33 -0.30
CA SER A 12 27.87 32.64 0.36
C SER A 12 28.79 33.56 1.19
N ASN A 13 28.32 34.77 1.54
CA ASN A 13 29.11 35.71 2.31
C ASN A 13 29.04 35.39 3.82
N PRO A 14 30.14 35.59 4.57
CA PRO A 14 30.09 35.54 6.03
C PRO A 14 29.08 36.57 6.57
N ASP A 15 28.46 36.24 7.70
CA ASP A 15 27.49 37.10 8.38
C ASP A 15 28.06 38.51 8.58
N ILE A 16 27.39 39.51 8.00
CA ILE A 16 27.86 40.89 7.95
C ILE A 16 27.71 41.58 9.32
N ASP A 17 26.79 41.11 10.16
CA ASP A 17 26.58 41.58 11.52
C ASP A 17 26.16 40.42 12.44
N PRO A 18 27.13 39.65 12.97
CA PRO A 18 26.86 38.55 13.87
C PRO A 18 26.15 38.97 15.17
N GLN A 19 26.27 40.24 15.59
CA GLN A 19 25.61 40.73 16.79
C GLN A 19 24.11 40.89 16.54
N GLU A 20 23.74 41.52 15.42
CA GLU A 20 22.33 41.62 15.01
C GLU A 20 21.70 40.22 14.87
N THR A 21 22.38 39.29 14.21
CA THR A 21 21.91 37.90 14.09
C THR A 21 21.71 37.24 15.46
N SER A 22 22.63 37.46 16.41
CA SER A 22 22.49 36.95 17.78
C SER A 22 21.25 37.52 18.49
N GLU A 23 20.98 38.82 18.34
CA GLU A 23 19.81 39.47 18.95
C GLU A 23 18.48 38.88 18.44
N TRP A 24 18.39 38.57 17.14
CA TRP A 24 17.23 37.89 16.55
C TRP A 24 17.06 36.46 17.07
N LEU A 25 18.16 35.69 17.15
CA LEU A 25 18.15 34.33 17.68
C LEU A 25 17.76 34.30 19.18
N GLU A 26 18.35 35.19 19.98
CA GLU A 26 18.02 35.33 21.40
C GLU A 26 16.56 35.72 21.62
N SER A 27 16.02 36.60 20.77
CA SER A 27 14.61 36.99 20.83
C SER A 27 13.67 35.81 20.57
N LEU A 28 14.01 34.96 19.59
CA LEU A 28 13.24 33.73 19.31
C LEU A 28 13.35 32.72 20.45
N ASP A 29 14.56 32.52 20.99
CA ASP A 29 14.81 31.65 22.13
C ASP A 29 14.04 32.08 23.38
N GLN A 30 14.03 33.37 23.68
CA GLN A 30 13.26 33.93 24.79
C GLN A 30 11.75 33.74 24.59
N ALA A 31 11.24 33.92 23.37
CA ALA A 31 9.84 33.65 23.05
C ALA A 31 9.49 32.17 23.27
N ALA A 32 10.35 31.25 22.83
CA ALA A 32 10.15 29.81 23.04
C ALA A 32 10.19 29.42 24.53
N LYS A 33 11.13 29.97 25.30
CA LYS A 33 11.27 29.71 26.74
C LYS A 33 10.12 30.28 27.57
N THR A 34 9.68 31.50 27.25
CA THR A 34 8.70 32.24 28.07
C THR A 34 7.26 31.91 27.70
N HIS A 35 6.98 31.73 26.40
CA HIS A 35 5.62 31.57 25.87
C HIS A 35 5.39 30.22 25.18
N GLY A 36 6.39 29.33 25.20
CA GLY A 36 6.31 27.97 24.65
C GLY A 36 6.65 27.88 23.16
N ARG A 37 7.01 26.66 22.73
CA ARG A 37 7.38 26.33 21.34
C ARG A 37 6.29 26.69 20.32
N GLY A 38 5.02 26.60 20.70
CA GLY A 38 3.89 26.96 19.83
C GLY A 38 3.90 28.43 19.41
N ARG A 39 4.18 29.35 20.34
CA ARG A 39 4.28 30.79 20.04
C ARG A 39 5.50 31.13 19.19
N ALA A 40 6.65 30.51 19.49
CA ALA A 40 7.85 30.68 18.68
C ALA A 40 7.62 30.21 17.23
N ARG A 41 6.93 29.07 17.04
CA ARG A 41 6.52 28.58 15.72
C ARG A 41 5.61 29.58 14.99
N GLU A 42 4.62 30.15 15.67
CA GLU A 42 3.74 31.16 15.09
C GLU A 42 4.51 32.40 14.61
N ILE A 43 5.48 32.89 15.39
CA ILE A 43 6.35 34.01 15.01
C ILE A 43 7.12 33.67 13.74
N MET A 44 7.74 32.49 13.67
CA MET A 44 8.47 32.04 12.48
C MET A 44 7.58 31.96 11.24
N LEU A 45 6.35 31.45 11.38
CA LEU A 45 5.37 31.40 10.28
C LEU A 45 4.98 32.81 9.80
N ASN A 46 4.84 33.77 10.72
CA ASN A 46 4.56 35.16 10.36
C ASN A 46 5.78 35.83 9.68
N LEU A 47 7.00 35.55 10.12
CA LEU A 47 8.23 36.03 9.47
C LEU A 47 8.37 35.45 8.06
N LEU A 48 8.05 34.18 7.86
CA LEU A 48 8.02 33.55 6.52
C LEU A 48 6.92 34.17 5.64
N ARG A 49 5.72 34.43 6.17
CA ARG A 49 4.69 35.15 5.41
C ARG A 49 5.20 36.53 4.99
N ARG A 50 5.83 37.26 5.91
CA ARG A 50 6.39 38.59 5.66
C ARG A 50 7.55 38.53 4.65
N SER A 51 8.37 37.49 4.68
CA SER A 51 9.46 37.33 3.71
C SER A 51 8.94 37.12 2.29
N HIS A 52 7.81 36.43 2.12
CA HIS A 52 7.12 36.32 0.82
C HIS A 52 6.56 37.67 0.34
N GLU A 53 5.93 38.45 1.22
CA GLU A 53 5.46 39.80 0.89
C GLU A 53 6.62 40.73 0.47
N LEU A 54 7.77 40.58 1.13
CA LEU A 54 8.99 41.32 0.84
C LEU A 54 9.79 40.73 -0.34
N GLN A 55 9.35 39.63 -0.94
CA GLN A 55 10.02 38.92 -2.04
C GLN A 55 11.50 38.60 -1.73
N LEU A 56 11.79 38.20 -0.48
CA LEU A 56 13.15 37.87 -0.04
C LEU A 56 13.67 36.53 -0.60
N ASN A 57 12.84 35.80 -1.36
CA ASN A 57 13.17 34.51 -1.98
C ASN A 57 13.75 33.47 -1.00
N VAL A 58 13.33 33.47 0.27
CA VAL A 58 13.79 32.47 1.24
C VAL A 58 13.32 31.08 0.79
N PRO A 59 14.25 30.14 0.51
CA PRO A 59 13.88 28.82 0.02
C PRO A 59 13.15 28.04 1.10
N LEU A 60 12.01 27.42 0.74
CA LEU A 60 11.41 26.39 1.57
C LEU A 60 12.32 25.17 1.49
N VAL A 61 13.03 24.86 2.57
CA VAL A 61 13.76 23.60 2.69
C VAL A 61 12.77 22.55 3.18
N PRO A 62 12.29 21.62 2.33
CA PRO A 62 11.26 20.65 2.70
C PRO A 62 11.87 19.45 3.47
N THR A 63 13.06 19.59 4.04
CA THR A 63 13.74 18.56 4.81
C THR A 63 14.04 19.07 6.20
N THR A 64 14.00 18.17 7.17
CA THR A 64 14.41 18.45 8.55
C THR A 64 15.70 17.70 8.86
N ASP A 65 16.33 18.02 9.99
CA ASP A 65 17.55 17.35 10.45
C ASP A 65 17.41 15.82 10.46
N TYR A 66 18.52 15.12 10.24
CA TYR A 66 18.59 13.65 10.13
C TYR A 66 18.51 12.98 11.52
N ILE A 67 17.46 13.33 12.27
CA ILE A 67 17.09 12.84 13.59
C ILE A 67 15.61 12.45 13.63
N ASN A 68 15.15 11.94 14.77
CA ASN A 68 13.74 11.57 14.96
C ASN A 68 12.83 12.80 14.88
N THR A 69 11.64 12.65 14.29
CA THR A 69 10.65 13.74 14.24
C THR A 69 10.02 14.02 15.61
N ILE A 70 9.85 12.97 16.43
CA ILE A 70 9.30 13.08 17.79
C ILE A 70 10.50 13.14 18.74
N ALA A 71 10.56 14.18 19.57
CA ALA A 71 11.63 14.36 20.54
C ALA A 71 11.40 13.43 21.75
N PRO A 72 12.47 13.02 22.47
CA PRO A 72 12.34 12.11 23.62
C PRO A 72 11.38 12.60 24.72
N GLU A 73 11.31 13.90 24.96
CA GLU A 73 10.37 14.49 25.93
C GLU A 73 8.90 14.45 25.49
N ASP A 74 8.65 14.29 24.18
CA ASP A 74 7.31 14.22 23.58
C ASP A 74 6.88 12.75 23.34
N GLU A 75 7.72 11.77 23.69
CA GLU A 75 7.43 10.35 23.49
C GLU A 75 6.41 9.84 24.53
N PRO A 76 5.34 9.16 24.09
CA PRO A 76 4.41 8.51 25.00
C PRO A 76 5.07 7.33 25.72
N ALA A 77 4.54 6.99 26.89
CA ALA A 77 4.90 5.74 27.55
C ALA A 77 4.52 4.54 26.66
N PHE A 78 5.41 3.55 26.56
CA PHE A 78 5.12 2.31 25.86
C PHE A 78 4.11 1.48 26.67
N PRO A 79 2.97 1.06 26.08
CA PRO A 79 1.88 0.47 26.85
C PRO A 79 2.04 -1.02 27.14
N GLY A 80 2.94 -1.71 26.43
CA GLY A 80 3.13 -3.16 26.53
C GLY A 80 4.30 -3.59 27.41
N ASP A 81 4.43 -4.90 27.59
CA ASP A 81 5.64 -5.50 28.19
C ASP A 81 6.71 -5.70 27.10
N GLU A 82 7.65 -4.74 27.01
CA GLU A 82 8.72 -4.77 26.00
C GLU A 82 9.54 -6.08 26.07
N GLN A 83 9.72 -6.67 27.25
CA GLN A 83 10.54 -7.87 27.40
C GLN A 83 9.81 -9.09 26.82
N ILE A 84 8.53 -9.29 27.17
CA ILE A 84 7.70 -10.37 26.61
C ILE A 84 7.60 -10.23 25.08
N GLU A 85 7.31 -9.01 24.59
CA GLU A 85 7.15 -8.78 23.15
C GLU A 85 8.44 -9.01 22.36
N ARG A 86 9.59 -8.68 22.94
CA ARG A 86 10.89 -8.96 22.31
C ARG A 86 11.22 -10.45 22.31
N THR A 87 10.78 -11.20 23.33
CA THR A 87 11.03 -12.63 23.47
C THR A 87 10.35 -13.41 22.35
N TYR A 88 9.03 -13.29 22.17
CA TYR A 88 8.37 -14.04 21.08
C TYR A 88 8.70 -13.47 19.70
N ARG A 89 9.02 -12.16 19.55
CA ARG A 89 9.56 -11.65 18.28
C ARG A 89 10.85 -12.38 17.90
N ALA A 90 11.71 -12.71 18.86
CA ALA A 90 12.93 -13.47 18.59
C ALA A 90 12.59 -14.88 18.05
N TRP A 91 11.60 -15.54 18.64
CA TRP A 91 11.09 -16.83 18.16
C TRP A 91 10.45 -16.74 16.77
N MET A 92 9.71 -15.67 16.49
CA MET A 92 9.16 -15.41 15.15
C MET A 92 10.27 -15.22 14.12
N ARG A 93 11.33 -14.48 14.46
CA ARG A 93 12.49 -14.28 13.58
C ARG A 93 13.22 -15.60 13.33
N TRP A 94 13.38 -16.44 14.35
CA TRP A 94 13.88 -17.81 14.19
C TRP A 94 13.01 -18.61 13.21
N ASN A 95 11.72 -18.73 13.49
CA ASN A 95 10.78 -19.51 12.69
C ASN A 95 10.69 -19.02 11.24
N ALA A 96 10.68 -17.70 11.02
CA ALA A 96 10.67 -17.10 9.69
C ALA A 96 11.94 -17.44 8.89
N ALA A 97 13.12 -17.41 9.53
CA ALA A 97 14.36 -17.83 8.90
C ALA A 97 14.37 -19.33 8.62
N MET A 98 13.90 -20.15 9.57
CA MET A 98 13.84 -21.61 9.42
C MET A 98 12.88 -22.01 8.30
N LEU A 99 11.78 -21.26 8.12
CA LEU A 99 10.81 -21.50 7.05
C LEU A 99 11.49 -21.44 5.67
N VAL A 100 12.28 -20.39 5.45
CA VAL A 100 13.02 -20.19 4.19
C VAL A 100 14.17 -21.18 4.08
N HIS A 101 14.93 -21.38 5.16
CA HIS A 101 16.08 -22.27 5.21
C HIS A 101 15.67 -23.71 4.84
N ARG A 102 14.65 -24.26 5.52
CA ARG A 102 14.14 -25.63 5.30
C ARG A 102 13.61 -25.82 3.88
N ALA A 103 13.07 -24.77 3.26
CA ALA A 103 12.63 -24.79 1.87
C ALA A 103 13.79 -24.88 0.85
N GLN A 104 15.05 -24.69 1.31
CA GLN A 104 16.23 -24.83 0.47
C GLN A 104 16.93 -26.20 0.55
N ARG A 105 16.34 -27.17 1.25
CA ARG A 105 16.87 -28.53 1.35
C ARG A 105 17.07 -29.19 -0.03
N PRO A 106 17.99 -30.16 -0.16
CA PRO A 106 18.19 -30.91 -1.40
C PRO A 106 16.86 -31.47 -1.94
N GLY A 107 16.66 -31.36 -3.26
CA GLY A 107 15.45 -31.84 -3.94
C GLY A 107 14.29 -30.84 -4.04
N ILE A 108 14.28 -29.75 -3.26
CA ILE A 108 13.20 -28.74 -3.26
C ILE A 108 13.69 -27.38 -3.79
N ALA A 109 14.54 -26.68 -3.03
CA ALA A 109 15.19 -25.41 -3.43
C ALA A 109 14.26 -24.31 -4.04
N VAL A 110 13.10 -24.05 -3.42
CA VAL A 110 12.04 -23.16 -3.92
C VAL A 110 12.26 -21.65 -3.65
N GLY A 111 13.43 -21.27 -3.12
CA GLY A 111 13.76 -19.89 -2.77
C GLY A 111 13.01 -19.35 -1.55
N GLY A 112 13.06 -18.03 -1.34
CA GLY A 112 12.53 -17.33 -0.16
C GLY A 112 13.49 -16.24 0.31
N HIS A 113 13.04 -15.41 1.26
CA HIS A 113 13.80 -14.25 1.75
C HIS A 113 13.82 -14.20 3.27
N ILE A 114 15.01 -14.23 3.88
CA ILE A 114 15.17 -14.17 5.34
C ILE A 114 15.25 -12.72 5.81
N SER A 115 15.96 -11.90 5.04
CA SER A 115 16.53 -10.64 5.50
C SER A 115 15.55 -9.47 5.53
N THR A 116 14.54 -9.51 4.66
CA THR A 116 13.49 -8.48 4.58
C THR A 116 12.68 -8.44 5.87
N PHE A 117 12.11 -9.58 6.29
CA PHE A 117 11.37 -9.63 7.55
C PHE A 117 12.26 -9.35 8.77
N ALA A 118 13.50 -9.83 8.78
CA ALA A 118 14.44 -9.53 9.87
C ALA A 118 14.64 -8.02 10.10
N SER A 119 14.62 -7.22 9.02
CA SER A 119 14.76 -5.76 9.11
C SER A 119 13.51 -5.03 9.63
N SER A 120 12.32 -5.59 9.41
CA SER A 120 11.03 -4.93 9.69
C SER A 120 10.21 -5.61 10.79
N ALA A 121 10.70 -6.69 11.40
CA ALA A 121 9.99 -7.43 12.44
C ALA A 121 9.45 -6.52 13.55
N SER A 122 10.26 -5.57 14.05
CA SER A 122 9.82 -4.61 15.07
C SER A 122 8.65 -3.73 14.61
N LEU A 123 8.64 -3.33 13.32
CA LEU A 123 7.60 -2.47 12.75
C LEU A 123 6.25 -3.20 12.68
N TYR A 124 6.28 -4.48 12.31
CA TYR A 124 5.08 -5.32 12.31
C TYR A 124 4.60 -5.62 13.72
N GLU A 125 5.51 -6.02 14.62
CA GLU A 125 5.13 -6.50 15.95
C GLU A 125 4.52 -5.41 16.83
N VAL A 126 5.09 -4.19 16.80
CA VAL A 126 4.44 -3.05 17.48
C VAL A 126 3.04 -2.80 16.92
N GLY A 127 2.86 -2.94 15.60
CA GLY A 127 1.56 -2.85 14.94
C GLY A 127 0.57 -3.94 15.40
N PHE A 128 0.98 -5.21 15.35
CA PHE A 128 0.13 -6.33 15.77
C PHE A 128 -0.25 -6.31 17.25
N ASN A 129 0.58 -5.74 18.12
CA ASN A 129 0.31 -5.74 19.56
C ASN A 129 -0.56 -4.56 20.00
N HIS A 130 -0.48 -3.42 19.30
CA HIS A 130 -1.00 -2.16 19.82
C HIS A 130 -1.89 -1.37 18.84
N PHE A 131 -1.93 -1.71 17.54
CA PHE A 131 -2.62 -0.89 16.55
C PHE A 131 -3.57 -1.67 15.63
N PHE A 132 -3.13 -2.79 15.05
CA PHE A 132 -3.86 -3.41 13.96
C PHE A 132 -5.14 -4.09 14.43
N LYS A 133 -6.28 -3.55 14.02
CA LYS A 133 -7.60 -4.07 14.37
C LYS A 133 -7.95 -5.27 13.49
N GLY A 134 -8.30 -6.39 14.11
CA GLY A 134 -8.80 -7.59 13.44
C GLY A 134 -10.26 -7.45 13.01
N GLN A 135 -10.75 -8.44 12.27
CA GLN A 135 -12.07 -8.39 11.63
C GLN A 135 -13.26 -8.36 12.61
N ASP A 136 -13.05 -8.78 13.86
CA ASP A 136 -14.07 -8.77 14.93
C ASP A 136 -14.00 -7.52 15.82
N HIS A 137 -13.12 -6.56 15.51
CA HIS A 137 -13.10 -5.29 16.22
C HIS A 137 -14.43 -4.55 15.98
N PRO A 138 -15.06 -3.93 17.01
CA PRO A 138 -16.36 -3.26 16.86
C PRO A 138 -16.39 -2.20 15.75
N SER A 139 -15.26 -1.54 15.52
CA SER A 139 -15.09 -0.51 14.49
C SER A 139 -14.73 -1.05 13.10
N GLY A 140 -14.70 -2.38 12.92
CA GLY A 140 -14.16 -3.04 11.73
C GLY A 140 -12.64 -3.22 11.77
N GLY A 141 -12.14 -4.17 10.97
CA GLY A 141 -10.71 -4.47 10.88
C GLY A 141 -9.94 -3.49 9.99
N ASP A 142 -8.66 -3.33 10.29
CA ASP A 142 -7.72 -2.54 9.49
C ASP A 142 -7.28 -3.31 8.24
N GLN A 143 -6.84 -2.58 7.22
CA GLN A 143 -6.31 -3.16 5.98
C GLN A 143 -4.78 -3.06 5.97
N ILE A 144 -4.10 -4.20 6.13
CA ILE A 144 -2.64 -4.25 6.21
C ILE A 144 -2.04 -4.79 4.90
N PHE A 145 -1.47 -3.89 4.10
CA PHE A 145 -0.72 -4.22 2.89
C PHE A 145 0.70 -4.62 3.30
N ILE A 146 0.85 -5.90 3.65
CA ILE A 146 2.11 -6.51 4.08
C ILE A 146 3.07 -6.55 2.90
N GLN A 147 4.33 -6.13 3.09
CA GLN A 147 5.36 -6.22 2.06
C GLN A 147 5.54 -7.68 1.62
N GLY A 148 5.40 -7.98 0.33
CA GLY A 148 5.31 -9.37 -0.15
C GLY A 148 6.47 -10.26 0.29
N HIS A 149 7.70 -9.76 0.18
CA HIS A 149 8.92 -10.49 0.59
C HIS A 149 9.06 -10.71 2.11
N ALA A 150 8.24 -10.06 2.93
CA ALA A 150 8.19 -10.25 4.37
C ALA A 150 7.17 -11.33 4.80
N SER A 151 6.54 -12.04 3.86
CA SER A 151 5.55 -13.11 4.13
C SER A 151 5.98 -14.20 5.14
N PRO A 152 7.28 -14.59 5.27
CA PRO A 152 7.67 -15.55 6.31
C PRO A 152 7.37 -15.09 7.73
N GLY A 153 7.31 -13.77 7.96
CA GLY A 153 6.99 -13.19 9.27
C GLY A 153 5.57 -13.48 9.74
N PRO A 154 4.53 -13.06 8.99
CA PRO A 154 3.15 -13.41 9.29
C PRO A 154 2.89 -14.91 9.39
N TYR A 155 3.57 -15.76 8.61
CA TYR A 155 3.48 -17.22 8.78
C TYR A 155 4.08 -17.69 10.09
N ALA A 156 5.27 -17.19 10.47
CA ALA A 156 5.90 -17.49 11.75
C ALA A 156 5.05 -17.02 12.93
N ARG A 157 4.40 -15.86 12.81
CA ARG A 157 3.43 -15.37 13.79
C ARG A 157 2.23 -16.30 13.90
N ALA A 158 1.60 -16.61 12.76
CA ALA A 158 0.43 -17.48 12.71
C ALA A 158 0.71 -18.90 13.23
N PHE A 159 1.95 -19.39 13.12
CA PHE A 159 2.40 -20.62 13.76
C PHE A 159 2.45 -20.51 15.28
N LEU A 160 3.00 -19.40 15.82
CA LEU A 160 2.98 -19.13 17.27
C LEU A 160 1.57 -18.86 17.83
N GLU A 161 0.66 -18.37 16.99
CA GLU A 161 -0.76 -18.19 17.33
C GLU A 161 -1.59 -19.47 17.15
N GLY A 162 -0.95 -20.60 16.79
CA GLY A 162 -1.64 -21.88 16.57
C GLY A 162 -2.56 -21.93 15.34
N ARG A 163 -2.51 -20.94 14.44
CA ARG A 163 -3.33 -20.89 13.21
C ARG A 163 -2.73 -21.68 12.05
N LEU A 164 -1.42 -21.90 12.07
CA LEU A 164 -0.71 -22.71 11.09
C LEU A 164 0.06 -23.83 11.79
N SER A 165 0.03 -25.02 11.22
CA SER A 165 0.77 -26.18 11.69
C SER A 165 2.19 -26.23 11.11
N GLU A 166 3.08 -26.98 11.77
CA GLU A 166 4.42 -27.25 11.22
C GLU A 166 4.36 -27.93 9.84
N ASP A 167 3.39 -28.82 9.60
CA ASP A 167 3.22 -29.49 8.30
C ASP A 167 2.93 -28.48 7.18
N GLN A 168 2.07 -27.49 7.43
CA GLN A 168 1.82 -26.40 6.49
C GLN A 168 3.08 -25.56 6.25
N LEU A 169 3.83 -25.23 7.31
CA LEU A 169 5.11 -24.51 7.18
C LEU A 169 6.12 -25.30 6.33
N ASN A 170 6.17 -26.63 6.44
CA ASN A 170 7.02 -27.49 5.61
C ASN A 170 6.66 -27.45 4.12
N GLY A 171 5.41 -27.08 3.82
CA GLY A 171 4.87 -26.83 2.48
C GLY A 171 5.08 -25.40 1.95
N PHE A 172 5.87 -24.54 2.60
CA PHE A 172 6.16 -23.21 2.07
C PHE A 172 6.70 -23.26 0.63
N ARG A 173 6.03 -22.51 -0.27
CA ARG A 173 6.24 -22.45 -1.72
C ARG A 173 6.06 -23.77 -2.46
N GLN A 174 5.35 -24.72 -1.85
CA GLN A 174 5.09 -26.06 -2.40
C GLN A 174 3.60 -26.38 -2.40
N GLU A 175 2.76 -25.41 -2.78
CA GLU A 175 1.30 -25.51 -2.75
C GLU A 175 0.73 -26.71 -3.53
N ARG A 176 1.45 -27.19 -4.55
CA ARG A 176 1.05 -28.35 -5.36
C ARG A 176 1.83 -29.61 -5.06
N SER A 177 3.11 -29.49 -4.70
CA SER A 177 4.01 -30.64 -4.53
C SER A 177 4.05 -31.20 -3.12
N HIS A 178 3.62 -30.44 -2.11
CA HIS A 178 3.55 -30.91 -0.73
C HIS A 178 2.19 -31.59 -0.47
N ALA A 179 2.20 -32.82 0.05
CA ALA A 179 1.00 -33.64 0.21
C ALA A 179 -0.05 -33.01 1.15
N GLY A 180 0.38 -32.34 2.22
CA GLY A 180 -0.50 -31.59 3.15
C GLY A 180 -0.99 -30.23 2.64
N GLY A 181 -0.75 -29.88 1.37
CA GLY A 181 -0.86 -28.51 0.88
C GLY A 181 0.35 -27.66 1.28
N GLY A 182 0.34 -26.37 0.95
CA GLY A 182 1.47 -25.49 1.20
C GLY A 182 1.09 -24.02 1.38
N LEU A 183 2.08 -23.22 1.76
CA LEU A 183 1.93 -21.78 1.95
C LEU A 183 2.45 -21.04 0.72
N SER A 184 1.71 -20.01 0.28
CA SER A 184 2.15 -19.19 -0.84
C SER A 184 3.44 -18.45 -0.57
N SER A 185 4.21 -18.21 -1.63
CA SER A 185 5.44 -17.41 -1.57
C SER A 185 5.20 -16.02 -1.01
N TYR A 186 4.08 -15.40 -1.41
CA TYR A 186 3.72 -14.01 -1.15
C TYR A 186 2.21 -13.89 -0.87
N PRO A 187 1.72 -12.70 -0.52
CA PRO A 187 0.29 -12.45 -0.33
C PRO A 187 -0.53 -12.65 -1.61
N HIS A 188 -1.01 -13.88 -1.82
CA HIS A 188 -1.85 -14.25 -2.95
C HIS A 188 -3.22 -14.72 -2.45
N PRO A 189 -4.23 -13.83 -2.37
CA PRO A 189 -5.56 -14.21 -1.91
C PRO A 189 -6.16 -15.35 -2.74
N ARG A 190 -5.93 -15.39 -4.06
CA ARG A 190 -6.46 -16.48 -4.90
C ARG A 190 -5.89 -17.85 -4.54
N LEU A 191 -4.68 -17.90 -3.97
CA LEU A 191 -4.01 -19.14 -3.54
C LEU A 191 -4.29 -19.48 -2.07
N MET A 192 -4.48 -18.48 -1.21
CA MET A 192 -4.83 -18.65 0.21
C MET A 192 -6.02 -17.76 0.60
N PRO A 193 -7.26 -18.12 0.18
CA PRO A 193 -8.44 -17.24 0.20
C PRO A 193 -9.00 -16.90 1.57
N GLU A 194 -8.50 -17.55 2.62
CA GLU A 194 -8.88 -17.33 4.03
C GLU A 194 -7.77 -16.61 4.83
N PHE A 195 -6.58 -16.43 4.24
CA PHE A 195 -5.40 -15.87 4.92
C PHE A 195 -5.01 -14.50 4.36
N TRP A 196 -4.65 -14.42 3.08
CA TRP A 196 -4.14 -13.18 2.48
C TRP A 196 -5.26 -12.30 1.94
N GLN A 197 -5.09 -10.98 2.06
CA GLN A 197 -6.10 -10.00 1.62
C GLN A 197 -5.65 -9.17 0.41
N PHE A 198 -4.39 -8.72 0.37
CA PHE A 198 -3.90 -7.74 -0.60
C PHE A 198 -2.61 -8.24 -1.28
N PRO A 199 -2.57 -8.37 -2.61
CA PRO A 199 -1.34 -8.64 -3.36
C PRO A 199 -0.41 -7.43 -3.38
N THR A 200 0.87 -7.65 -3.03
CA THR A 200 1.85 -6.55 -2.84
C THR A 200 3.25 -6.86 -3.37
N VAL A 201 3.49 -8.06 -3.91
CA VAL A 201 4.85 -8.45 -4.30
C VAL A 201 5.29 -7.81 -5.62
N SER A 202 4.36 -7.50 -6.52
CA SER A 202 4.65 -6.57 -7.60
C SER A 202 4.75 -5.17 -7.01
N MET A 203 5.99 -4.71 -6.88
CA MET A 203 6.33 -3.45 -6.22
C MET A 203 5.66 -2.27 -6.93
N GLY A 204 5.25 -1.26 -6.18
CA GLY A 204 4.52 -0.10 -6.74
C GLY A 204 3.00 -0.23 -6.72
N LEU A 205 2.45 -1.44 -6.91
CA LEU A 205 1.00 -1.64 -6.88
C LEU A 205 0.41 -1.53 -5.46
N GLY A 206 1.14 -2.00 -4.44
CA GLY A 206 0.72 -1.91 -3.03
C GLY A 206 0.40 -0.47 -2.58
N PRO A 207 1.33 0.51 -2.74
CA PRO A 207 1.10 1.90 -2.38
C PRO A 207 -0.14 2.53 -3.02
N ILE A 208 -0.30 2.44 -4.35
CA ILE A 208 -1.44 3.06 -5.04
C ILE A 208 -2.76 2.38 -4.65
N ASN A 209 -2.76 1.04 -4.52
CA ASN A 209 -3.95 0.32 -4.04
C ASN A 209 -4.31 0.70 -2.60
N ALA A 210 -3.33 0.94 -1.73
CA ALA A 210 -3.59 1.39 -0.36
C ALA A 210 -4.22 2.80 -0.31
N ILE A 211 -3.79 3.72 -1.18
CA ILE A 211 -4.41 5.06 -1.31
C ILE A 211 -5.89 4.93 -1.69
N TYR A 212 -6.19 4.17 -2.73
CA TYR A 212 -7.58 3.99 -3.17
C TYR A 212 -8.40 3.11 -2.22
N GLN A 213 -7.79 2.21 -1.46
CA GLN A 213 -8.46 1.48 -0.38
C GLN A 213 -8.85 2.42 0.78
N ALA A 214 -8.00 3.39 1.13
CA ALA A 214 -8.31 4.40 2.14
C ALA A 214 -9.41 5.36 1.67
N GLN A 215 -9.38 5.78 0.39
CA GLN A 215 -10.46 6.53 -0.23
C GLN A 215 -11.77 5.73 -0.23
N LEU A 216 -11.70 4.42 -0.52
CA LEU A 216 -12.89 3.56 -0.50
C LEU A 216 -13.51 3.45 0.88
N ASN A 217 -12.71 3.41 1.96
CA ASN A 217 -13.26 3.46 3.30
C ASN A 217 -14.12 4.72 3.47
N ARG A 218 -13.62 5.89 3.07
CA ARG A 218 -14.39 7.15 3.09
C ARG A 218 -15.64 7.08 2.22
N TYR A 219 -15.52 6.54 1.01
CA TYR A 219 -16.65 6.37 0.09
C TYR A 219 -17.76 5.49 0.68
N VAL A 220 -17.41 4.34 1.29
CA VAL A 220 -18.37 3.42 1.92
C VAL A 220 -19.09 4.07 3.09
N HIS A 221 -18.38 4.86 3.91
CA HIS A 221 -18.96 5.64 5.01
C HIS A 221 -19.89 6.74 4.49
N ASN A 222 -19.40 7.60 3.58
CA ASN A 222 -20.17 8.73 3.04
C ASN A 222 -21.41 8.29 2.26
N ARG A 223 -21.37 7.10 1.65
CA ARG A 223 -22.50 6.47 0.95
C ARG A 223 -23.45 5.70 1.88
N GLY A 224 -23.14 5.61 3.17
CA GLY A 224 -24.03 5.02 4.19
C GLY A 224 -24.12 3.49 4.16
N PHE A 225 -23.17 2.79 3.55
CA PHE A 225 -23.18 1.32 3.51
C PHE A 225 -22.70 0.69 4.81
N ARG A 226 -21.68 1.28 5.43
CA ARG A 226 -21.09 0.83 6.69
C ARG A 226 -20.29 1.98 7.29
N ASP A 227 -20.31 2.10 8.62
CA ASP A 227 -19.36 2.99 9.27
C ASP A 227 -17.96 2.37 9.25
N THR A 228 -17.06 3.02 8.52
CA THR A 228 -15.65 2.68 8.35
C THR A 228 -14.74 3.80 8.86
N SER A 229 -15.28 4.78 9.59
CA SER A 229 -14.59 6.01 10.00
C SER A 229 -13.35 5.77 10.86
N GLU A 230 -13.32 4.65 11.59
CA GLU A 230 -12.22 4.22 12.44
C GLU A 230 -11.39 3.05 11.87
N GLN A 231 -11.67 2.61 10.63
CA GLN A 231 -10.82 1.64 9.93
C GLN A 231 -9.59 2.35 9.35
N HIS A 232 -8.43 1.72 9.49
CA HIS A 232 -7.17 2.28 9.03
C HIS A 232 -6.49 1.41 7.98
N VAL A 233 -5.87 2.05 6.99
CA VAL A 233 -5.07 1.39 5.96
C VAL A 233 -3.59 1.57 6.27
N TRP A 234 -2.87 0.46 6.34
CA TRP A 234 -1.44 0.43 6.61
C TRP A 234 -0.69 -0.18 5.42
N ALA A 235 0.19 0.58 4.79
CA ALA A 235 1.02 0.10 3.68
C ALA A 235 2.48 -0.05 4.10
N PHE A 236 2.99 -1.27 4.10
CA PHE A 236 4.37 -1.57 4.43
C PHE A 236 5.23 -1.64 3.16
N LEU A 237 6.15 -0.71 3.03
CA LEU A 237 6.87 -0.45 1.78
C LEU A 237 8.38 -0.55 1.98
N GLY A 238 9.09 -0.95 0.93
CA GLY A 238 10.55 -0.79 0.86
C GLY A 238 10.93 0.62 0.41
N ASP A 239 12.04 1.16 0.91
CA ASP A 239 12.62 2.40 0.36
C ASP A 239 13.00 2.27 -1.12
N GLY A 240 13.53 1.12 -1.54
CA GLY A 240 13.81 0.82 -2.95
C GLY A 240 12.56 0.61 -3.81
N GLU A 241 11.45 0.14 -3.23
CA GLU A 241 10.14 0.01 -3.93
C GLU A 241 9.57 1.37 -4.30
N LEU A 242 9.94 2.42 -3.57
CA LEU A 242 9.52 3.78 -3.92
C LEU A 242 10.22 4.34 -5.17
N ASP A 243 11.12 3.61 -5.83
CA ASP A 243 11.60 4.00 -7.16
C ASP A 243 10.55 3.71 -8.27
N GLU A 244 9.58 2.82 -8.03
CA GLU A 244 8.48 2.58 -8.96
C GLU A 244 7.56 3.80 -9.09
N VAL A 245 7.08 4.09 -10.30
CA VAL A 245 6.28 5.29 -10.59
C VAL A 245 4.97 5.27 -9.80
N GLU A 246 4.33 4.11 -9.72
CA GLU A 246 3.07 3.86 -9.03
C GLU A 246 3.18 4.09 -7.53
N SER A 247 4.38 3.90 -6.95
CA SER A 247 4.62 4.14 -5.52
C SER A 247 4.47 5.60 -5.10
N ARG A 248 4.77 6.52 -6.02
CA ARG A 248 4.83 7.97 -5.74
C ARG A 248 3.82 8.79 -6.54
N GLY A 249 3.31 8.27 -7.66
CA GLY A 249 2.52 9.01 -8.64
C GLY A 249 1.14 9.48 -8.19
N ALA A 250 0.62 8.95 -7.09
CA ALA A 250 -0.72 9.26 -6.58
C ALA A 250 -0.74 9.87 -5.16
N LEU A 251 0.41 10.27 -4.60
CA LEU A 251 0.49 10.79 -3.23
C LEU A 251 -0.38 12.05 -3.03
N GLN A 252 -0.44 12.92 -4.04
CA GLN A 252 -1.26 14.13 -4.03
C GLN A 252 -2.75 13.84 -3.85
N LEU A 253 -3.25 12.72 -4.39
CA LEU A 253 -4.66 12.34 -4.21
C LEU A 253 -4.98 12.11 -2.73
N ALA A 254 -4.12 11.37 -2.03
CA ALA A 254 -4.33 11.08 -0.62
C ALA A 254 -4.35 12.36 0.25
N ALA A 255 -3.53 13.35 -0.10
CA ALA A 255 -3.53 14.64 0.59
C ALA A 255 -4.75 15.50 0.23
N ASN A 256 -5.14 15.56 -1.05
CA ASN A 256 -6.31 16.32 -1.51
C ASN A 256 -7.61 15.81 -0.88
N ASP A 257 -7.72 14.50 -0.70
CA ASP A 257 -8.88 13.84 -0.08
C ASP A 257 -8.79 13.78 1.44
N GLY A 258 -7.71 14.30 2.05
CA GLY A 258 -7.51 14.34 3.49
C GLY A 258 -7.50 12.96 4.14
N LEU A 259 -6.90 11.95 3.49
CA LEU A 259 -6.91 10.53 3.91
C LEU A 259 -6.07 10.27 5.16
N ASP A 260 -6.49 10.79 6.31
CA ASP A 260 -5.89 10.54 7.63
C ASP A 260 -6.12 9.12 8.18
N ASN A 261 -6.91 8.30 7.47
CA ASN A 261 -7.04 6.87 7.68
C ASN A 261 -5.99 6.05 6.90
N LEU A 262 -4.93 6.69 6.39
CA LEU A 262 -3.85 6.06 5.65
C LEU A 262 -2.50 6.30 6.34
N THR A 263 -1.75 5.22 6.55
CA THR A 263 -0.36 5.30 6.98
C THR A 263 0.55 4.42 6.13
N PHE A 264 1.53 5.06 5.49
CA PHE A 264 2.64 4.37 4.85
C PHE A 264 3.74 4.15 5.88
N VAL A 265 4.26 2.93 5.97
CA VAL A 265 5.40 2.56 6.80
C VAL A 265 6.53 2.12 5.87
N VAL A 266 7.47 3.04 5.63
CA VAL A 266 8.63 2.82 4.76
C VAL A 266 9.77 2.24 5.59
N ASN A 267 10.14 1.00 5.28
CA ASN A 267 11.30 0.32 5.82
C ASN A 267 12.58 0.81 5.12
N ALA A 268 13.15 1.92 5.62
CA ALA A 268 14.36 2.53 5.10
C ALA A 268 15.62 1.83 5.62
N ASN A 269 15.89 0.63 5.10
CA ASN A 269 17.13 -0.10 5.37
C ASN A 269 18.32 0.42 4.53
N LEU A 270 18.05 1.38 3.63
CA LEU A 270 18.92 2.07 2.67
C LEU A 270 19.48 1.17 1.55
N GLN A 271 18.95 -0.04 1.38
CA GLN A 271 19.37 -0.99 0.35
C GLN A 271 18.20 -1.48 -0.50
N ARG A 272 18.46 -1.62 -1.79
CA ARG A 272 17.69 -2.46 -2.72
C ARG A 272 18.34 -3.84 -2.85
N LEU A 273 18.00 -4.57 -3.91
CA LEU A 273 18.43 -5.96 -4.07
C LEU A 273 19.94 -6.10 -4.33
N ASP A 274 20.54 -5.11 -5.00
CA ASP A 274 21.93 -5.16 -5.48
C ASP A 274 22.78 -3.98 -4.97
N GLY A 275 22.49 -3.51 -3.74
CA GLY A 275 23.24 -2.43 -3.08
C GLY A 275 22.36 -1.28 -2.60
N PRO A 276 22.95 -0.13 -2.23
CA PRO A 276 22.21 1.01 -1.69
C PRO A 276 21.18 1.61 -2.66
N VAL A 277 20.11 2.21 -2.13
CA VAL A 277 19.12 2.95 -2.95
C VAL A 277 19.72 4.26 -3.46
N ARG A 278 20.37 5.03 -2.57
CA ARG A 278 21.07 6.29 -2.86
C ARG A 278 22.43 6.34 -2.17
N GLY A 279 23.40 5.55 -2.62
CA GLY A 279 24.71 5.45 -1.94
C GLY A 279 25.42 6.78 -1.69
N ASN A 280 25.43 7.68 -2.68
CA ASN A 280 26.04 9.03 -2.56
C ASN A 280 25.09 10.08 -1.99
N GLY A 281 23.84 9.70 -1.69
CA GLY A 281 22.79 10.60 -1.25
C GLY A 281 22.15 10.13 0.05
N LYS A 282 20.90 10.54 0.27
CA LYS A 282 20.13 10.23 1.48
C LYS A 282 18.66 9.96 1.12
N ILE A 283 18.30 8.69 0.93
CA ILE A 283 16.94 8.31 0.49
C ILE A 283 15.87 8.82 1.46
N ILE A 284 16.14 8.82 2.77
CA ILE A 284 15.18 9.32 3.77
C ILE A 284 14.88 10.81 3.58
N GLN A 285 15.86 11.64 3.23
CA GLN A 285 15.64 13.08 2.99
C GLN A 285 14.97 13.33 1.64
N GLU A 286 15.32 12.56 0.60
CA GLU A 286 14.61 12.58 -0.68
C GLU A 286 13.13 12.28 -0.48
N LEU A 287 12.82 11.20 0.25
CA LEU A 287 11.46 10.80 0.56
C LEU A 287 10.75 11.84 1.45
N GLU A 288 11.39 12.37 2.50
CA GLU A 288 10.79 13.42 3.31
C GLU A 288 10.35 14.61 2.44
N SER A 289 11.26 15.11 1.59
CA SER A 289 10.96 16.22 0.69
C SER A 289 9.78 15.91 -0.24
N PHE A 290 9.78 14.71 -0.83
CA PHE A 290 8.75 14.31 -1.79
C PHE A 290 7.37 14.20 -1.13
N PHE A 291 7.28 13.51 0.01
CA PHE A 291 6.02 13.35 0.74
C PHE A 291 5.51 14.68 1.32
N ARG A 292 6.38 15.53 1.87
CA ARG A 292 5.98 16.87 2.33
C ARG A 292 5.48 17.72 1.16
N GLY A 293 6.16 17.67 0.01
CA GLY A 293 5.74 18.34 -1.22
C GLY A 293 4.37 17.88 -1.71
N ALA A 294 4.04 16.61 -1.52
CA ALA A 294 2.72 16.05 -1.82
C ALA A 294 1.66 16.33 -0.73
N GLY A 295 1.99 17.05 0.35
CA GLY A 295 1.05 17.44 1.40
C GLY A 295 0.90 16.45 2.58
N TRP A 296 1.77 15.44 2.68
CA TRP A 296 1.69 14.41 3.72
C TRP A 296 2.29 14.86 5.06
N ASN A 297 1.80 14.26 6.15
CA ASN A 297 2.51 14.27 7.42
C ASN A 297 3.69 13.28 7.35
N VAL A 298 4.90 13.73 7.69
CA VAL A 298 6.12 12.91 7.63
C VAL A 298 6.70 12.74 9.02
N ILE A 299 6.80 11.49 9.47
CA ILE A 299 7.42 11.09 10.74
C ILE A 299 8.67 10.25 10.44
N LYS A 300 9.83 10.75 10.86
CA LYS A 300 11.11 10.06 10.75
C LYS A 300 11.45 9.32 12.04
N VAL A 301 11.80 8.05 11.91
CA VAL A 301 12.24 7.17 13.01
C VAL A 301 13.66 6.70 12.70
N ILE A 302 14.65 7.53 13.05
CA ILE A 302 16.05 7.43 12.59
C ILE A 302 16.95 6.74 13.61
N TRP A 303 16.85 7.14 14.89
CA TRP A 303 17.78 6.76 15.95
C TRP A 303 17.04 6.11 17.14
N GLY A 304 17.62 5.04 17.69
CA GLY A 304 17.11 4.39 18.90
C GLY A 304 17.36 5.23 20.15
N ARG A 305 16.74 4.86 21.28
CA ARG A 305 16.84 5.63 22.54
C ARG A 305 18.25 5.77 23.08
N GLU A 306 19.19 4.91 22.66
CA GLU A 306 20.59 5.00 23.06
C GLU A 306 21.28 6.27 22.56
N TRP A 307 20.73 6.93 21.53
CA TRP A 307 21.25 8.19 21.00
C TRP A 307 20.75 9.41 21.77
N ASP A 308 19.64 9.31 22.52
CA ASP A 308 19.01 10.46 23.19
C ASP A 308 19.98 11.19 24.15
N PRO A 309 20.80 10.51 24.97
CA PRO A 309 21.78 11.19 25.83
C PRO A 309 22.87 11.92 25.04
N LEU A 310 23.29 11.39 23.88
CA LEU A 310 24.28 12.05 23.03
C LEU A 310 23.70 13.30 22.38
N LEU A 311 22.49 13.20 21.81
CA LEU A 311 21.78 14.33 21.21
C LEU A 311 21.47 15.42 22.23
N SER A 312 21.13 15.06 23.48
CA SER A 312 20.89 16.05 24.54
C SER A 312 22.13 16.86 24.94
N LYS A 313 23.33 16.32 24.67
CA LYS A 313 24.63 16.96 24.96
C LYS A 313 25.20 17.72 23.77
N ASP A 314 24.57 17.65 22.59
CA ASP A 314 25.01 18.26 21.34
C ASP A 314 24.71 19.77 21.29
N HIS A 315 25.23 20.53 22.25
CA HIS A 315 24.91 21.95 22.41
C HIS A 315 25.42 22.83 21.26
N ASP A 316 26.44 22.39 20.53
CA ASP A 316 27.03 23.08 19.40
C ASP A 316 26.56 22.52 18.04
N GLY A 317 25.65 21.54 18.05
CA GLY A 317 25.04 20.92 16.88
C GLY A 317 26.02 20.08 16.03
N ALA A 318 27.19 19.72 16.56
CA ALA A 318 28.22 19.00 15.81
C ALA A 318 27.76 17.60 15.41
N LEU A 319 27.05 16.89 16.31
CA LEU A 319 26.55 15.54 16.04
C LEU A 319 25.42 15.55 15.02
N VAL A 320 24.46 16.46 15.14
CA VAL A 320 23.36 16.60 14.17
C VAL A 320 23.90 16.97 12.80
N ASP A 321 24.86 17.89 12.74
CA ASP A 321 25.54 18.29 11.52
C ASP A 321 26.29 17.14 10.84
N LEU A 322 27.03 16.35 11.62
CA LEU A 322 27.66 15.12 11.15
C LEU A 322 26.60 14.14 10.59
N MET A 323 25.52 13.90 11.34
CA MET A 323 24.43 13.04 10.92
C MET A 323 23.78 13.49 9.60
N ASN A 324 23.67 14.81 9.40
CA ASN A 324 23.14 15.44 8.19
C ASN A 324 24.04 15.23 6.98
N ARG A 325 25.37 15.36 7.13
CA ARG A 325 26.32 15.24 6.01
C ARG A 325 26.72 13.80 5.66
N THR A 326 26.57 12.85 6.57
CA THR A 326 26.90 11.45 6.28
C THR A 326 25.95 10.86 5.23
N PRO A 327 26.47 10.37 4.08
CA PRO A 327 25.66 9.73 3.03
C PRO A 327 25.21 8.32 3.43
N ASP A 328 24.21 7.79 2.74
CA ASP A 328 23.68 6.45 3.04
C ASP A 328 24.74 5.35 2.84
N GLY A 329 25.64 5.51 1.87
CA GLY A 329 26.75 4.58 1.63
C GLY A 329 27.66 4.42 2.85
N ASP A 330 28.05 5.54 3.49
CA ASP A 330 28.84 5.52 4.72
C ASP A 330 28.06 4.81 5.85
N TYR A 331 26.75 5.11 6.01
CA TYR A 331 25.91 4.42 7.00
C TYR A 331 25.78 2.92 6.77
N GLN A 332 25.87 2.44 5.53
CA GLN A 332 25.92 1.01 5.23
C GLN A 332 27.25 0.40 5.68
N THR A 333 28.38 1.02 5.30
CA THR A 333 29.71 0.58 5.73
C THR A 333 29.83 0.51 7.25
N TYR A 334 29.38 1.55 7.97
CA TYR A 334 29.44 1.58 9.44
C TYR A 334 28.72 0.42 10.12
N LYS A 335 27.70 -0.18 9.47
CA LYS A 335 26.97 -1.32 10.04
C LYS A 335 27.53 -2.69 9.63
N THR A 336 28.57 -2.72 8.80
CA THR A 336 29.29 -3.96 8.47
C THR A 336 30.67 -4.07 9.15
N GLU A 337 31.05 -3.04 9.92
CA GLU A 337 32.36 -2.91 10.57
C GLU A 337 32.27 -3.12 12.11
N SER A 338 33.01 -2.34 12.91
CA SER A 338 33.12 -2.46 14.36
C SER A 338 32.86 -1.11 15.07
N GLY A 339 32.65 -1.15 16.39
CA GLY A 339 32.54 0.07 17.20
C GLY A 339 33.76 0.99 17.12
N ALA A 340 34.97 0.41 17.06
CA ALA A 340 36.21 1.15 16.85
C ALA A 340 36.21 1.88 15.49
N PHE A 341 35.77 1.20 14.44
CA PHE A 341 35.65 1.81 13.11
C PHE A 341 34.64 2.97 13.11
N VAL A 342 33.50 2.81 13.79
CA VAL A 342 32.49 3.88 13.94
C VAL A 342 33.06 5.07 14.72
N ARG A 343 33.82 4.82 15.79
CA ARG A 343 34.50 5.88 16.54
C ARG A 343 35.40 6.71 15.63
N GLU A 344 36.26 6.07 14.86
CA GLU A 344 37.25 6.73 14.01
C GLU A 344 36.60 7.39 12.79
N ASN A 345 35.69 6.69 12.11
CA ASN A 345 35.23 7.08 10.77
C ASN A 345 33.87 7.79 10.77
N PHE A 346 33.13 7.81 11.88
CA PHE A 346 31.94 8.64 12.05
C PHE A 346 32.25 9.77 13.03
N PHE A 347 32.39 9.47 14.33
CA PHE A 347 32.64 10.50 15.36
C PHE A 347 34.01 11.20 15.18
N GLY A 348 35.03 10.50 14.69
CA GLY A 348 36.35 11.09 14.43
C GLY A 348 36.38 12.10 13.28
N ARG A 349 35.29 12.25 12.52
CA ARG A 349 35.17 13.26 11.46
C ARG A 349 35.01 14.68 12.01
N ASP A 350 34.64 14.83 13.28
CA ASP A 350 34.61 16.10 13.98
C ASP A 350 35.17 15.90 15.42
N PRO A 351 36.24 16.61 15.82
CA PRO A 351 36.85 16.48 17.15
C PRO A 351 35.86 16.64 18.31
N ARG A 352 34.82 17.46 18.12
CA ARG A 352 33.78 17.72 19.14
C ARG A 352 32.92 16.48 19.35
N THR A 353 32.52 15.83 18.26
CA THR A 353 31.76 14.57 18.32
C THR A 353 32.60 13.39 18.79
N LEU A 354 33.92 13.39 18.53
CA LEU A 354 34.83 12.38 19.08
C LEU A 354 34.95 12.51 20.61
N GLU A 355 35.05 13.73 21.12
CA GLU A 355 35.08 13.99 22.56
C GLU A 355 33.77 13.56 23.23
N MET A 356 32.61 13.78 22.59
CA MET A 356 31.30 13.34 23.13
C MET A 356 31.24 11.84 23.44
N VAL A 357 32.03 11.02 22.73
CA VAL A 357 32.06 9.56 22.89
C VAL A 357 33.34 9.05 23.56
N SER A 358 34.19 9.94 24.10
CA SER A 358 35.48 9.59 24.70
C SER A 358 35.35 8.59 25.85
N SER A 359 34.27 8.66 26.62
CA SER A 359 33.98 7.76 27.75
C SER A 359 33.22 6.48 27.37
N MET A 360 32.77 6.33 26.12
CA MET A 360 32.05 5.14 25.67
C MET A 360 33.04 4.05 25.25
N THR A 361 32.76 2.78 25.52
CA THR A 361 33.50 1.66 24.94
C THR A 361 33.08 1.42 23.49
N ASP A 362 33.90 0.70 22.73
CA ASP A 362 33.54 0.36 21.34
C ASP A 362 32.28 -0.54 21.28
N ASP A 363 32.06 -1.40 22.27
CA ASP A 363 30.83 -2.19 22.38
C ASP A 363 29.59 -1.32 22.65
N GLN A 364 29.73 -0.28 23.49
CA GLN A 364 28.66 0.68 23.73
C GLN A 364 28.34 1.48 22.45
N LEU A 365 29.36 1.87 21.68
CA LEU A 365 29.17 2.52 20.38
C LEU A 365 28.51 1.59 19.38
N TRP A 366 28.91 0.32 19.33
CA TRP A 366 28.28 -0.68 18.48
C TRP A 366 26.81 -0.90 18.84
N GLY A 367 26.49 -0.83 20.14
CA GLY A 367 25.14 -0.91 20.69
C GLY A 367 24.20 0.23 20.32
N LEU A 368 24.67 1.30 19.66
CA LEU A 368 23.83 2.40 19.18
C LEU A 368 22.92 1.94 18.02
N ARG A 369 21.61 1.85 18.30
CA ARG A 369 20.62 1.29 17.38
C ARG A 369 20.02 2.31 16.43
N ARG A 370 19.54 1.85 15.28
CA ARG A 370 18.67 2.62 14.38
C ARG A 370 17.23 2.60 14.94
N GLY A 371 16.48 3.67 14.71
CA GLY A 371 15.18 3.92 15.36
C GLY A 371 14.12 2.87 15.03
N GLY A 372 14.11 2.31 13.82
CA GLY A 372 13.14 1.28 13.43
C GLY A 372 13.30 -0.06 14.20
N HIS A 373 14.33 -0.19 15.03
CA HIS A 373 14.55 -1.33 15.94
C HIS A 373 14.23 -1.04 17.41
N ASP A 374 13.75 0.16 17.72
CA ASP A 374 13.34 0.58 19.05
C ASP A 374 11.82 0.67 19.16
N TYR A 375 11.23 -0.18 20.02
CA TYR A 375 9.79 -0.27 20.21
C TYR A 375 9.15 1.04 20.68
N LYS A 376 9.84 1.83 21.51
CA LYS A 376 9.32 3.12 21.98
C LYS A 376 9.22 4.12 20.84
N LYS A 377 10.27 4.21 20.02
CA LYS A 377 10.31 5.13 18.87
C LYS A 377 9.27 4.74 17.81
N VAL A 378 9.12 3.45 17.53
CA VAL A 378 8.09 2.94 16.59
C VAL A 378 6.68 3.17 17.12
N TYR A 379 6.42 2.86 18.39
CA TYR A 379 5.12 3.09 19.02
C TYR A 379 4.73 4.57 19.00
N ALA A 380 5.66 5.46 19.37
CA ALA A 380 5.46 6.91 19.32
C ALA A 380 5.06 7.37 17.90
N ALA A 381 5.73 6.87 16.88
CA ALA A 381 5.41 7.19 15.49
C ALA A 381 4.03 6.69 15.06
N TYR A 382 3.64 5.46 15.44
CA TYR A 382 2.34 4.89 15.09
C TYR A 382 1.19 5.60 15.82
N LYS A 383 1.41 5.97 17.09
CA LYS A 383 0.45 6.77 17.87
C LYS A 383 0.26 8.16 17.24
N ALA A 384 1.36 8.85 16.94
CA ALA A 384 1.29 10.15 16.28
C ALA A 384 0.63 10.07 14.88
N ALA A 385 0.86 9.00 14.12
CA ALA A 385 0.24 8.80 12.81
C ALA A 385 -1.28 8.57 12.89
N THR A 386 -1.75 7.82 13.89
CA THR A 386 -3.18 7.52 14.08
C THR A 386 -3.96 8.68 14.73
N GLU A 387 -3.26 9.54 15.47
CA GLU A 387 -3.82 10.77 16.05
C GLU A 387 -3.86 11.93 15.05
N GLN A 388 -3.07 11.88 13.96
CA GLN A 388 -3.10 12.87 12.89
C GLN A 388 -4.49 12.91 12.23
N LYS A 389 -4.96 14.13 11.92
CA LYS A 389 -6.24 14.36 11.22
C LYS A 389 -6.07 15.20 9.96
N GLY A 390 -6.96 14.97 8.99
CA GLY A 390 -7.07 15.70 7.72
C GLY A 390 -5.92 15.51 6.73
N LYS A 391 -4.94 14.65 7.00
CA LYS A 391 -3.81 14.35 6.10
C LYS A 391 -3.32 12.91 6.29
N PRO A 392 -2.90 12.23 5.22
CA PRO A 392 -2.21 10.94 5.31
C PRO A 392 -0.84 11.09 5.99
N THR A 393 -0.37 10.01 6.59
CA THR A 393 0.96 9.97 7.26
C THR A 393 1.89 8.99 6.57
N VAL A 394 3.17 9.37 6.41
CA VAL A 394 4.26 8.45 6.13
C VAL A 394 5.21 8.38 7.31
N ILE A 395 5.56 7.17 7.70
CA ILE A 395 6.57 6.86 8.69
C ILE A 395 7.78 6.31 7.95
N ILE A 396 8.91 7.04 7.99
CA ILE A 396 10.17 6.61 7.39
C ILE A 396 11.06 6.05 8.49
N ALA A 397 11.08 4.73 8.62
CA ALA A 397 11.79 4.03 9.69
C ALA A 397 13.15 3.55 9.20
N LYS A 398 14.23 4.09 9.78
CA LYS A 398 15.59 3.66 9.49
C LYS A 398 15.85 2.32 10.18
N THR A 399 16.10 1.27 9.40
CA THR A 399 16.33 -0.11 9.90
C THR A 399 17.66 -0.65 9.37
N ILE A 400 17.97 -1.93 9.60
CA ILE A 400 19.17 -2.61 9.09
C ILE A 400 18.69 -3.85 8.32
N LYS A 401 19.12 -4.01 7.07
CA LYS A 401 18.77 -5.19 6.27
C LYS A 401 19.41 -6.43 6.89
N GLY A 402 18.61 -7.47 7.11
CA GLY A 402 19.10 -8.69 7.78
C GLY A 402 19.53 -8.46 9.23
N TYR A 403 18.94 -7.46 9.91
CA TYR A 403 19.23 -7.16 11.31
C TYR A 403 19.23 -8.42 12.18
N GLY A 404 20.26 -8.60 13.00
CA GLY A 404 20.43 -9.68 13.97
C GLY A 404 20.40 -11.08 13.37
N LEU A 405 20.87 -11.26 12.13
CA LEU A 405 21.09 -12.57 11.50
C LEU A 405 22.58 -12.99 11.54
N GLY A 406 23.40 -12.27 12.31
CA GLY A 406 24.85 -12.44 12.36
C GLY A 406 25.62 -11.67 11.27
N LYS A 407 26.95 -11.65 11.40
CA LYS A 407 27.89 -10.85 10.58
C LYS A 407 27.91 -11.23 9.09
N THR A 408 27.50 -12.46 8.78
CA THR A 408 27.45 -13.00 7.41
C THR A 408 26.26 -12.43 6.62
N PHE A 409 25.18 -12.05 7.31
CA PHE A 409 23.95 -11.51 6.71
C PHE A 409 23.78 -10.01 6.93
N GLU A 410 23.98 -9.51 8.15
CA GLU A 410 23.57 -8.16 8.51
C GLU A 410 24.29 -7.09 7.67
N GLY A 411 23.51 -6.22 7.01
CA GLY A 411 24.02 -5.09 6.22
C GLY A 411 24.77 -5.44 4.93
N ARG A 412 24.89 -6.71 4.51
CA ARG A 412 25.59 -7.07 3.26
C ARG A 412 24.68 -6.93 2.03
N ASN A 413 25.27 -6.58 0.88
CA ASN A 413 24.51 -6.44 -0.38
C ASN A 413 23.89 -7.78 -0.83
N ALA A 414 24.66 -8.88 -0.71
CA ALA A 414 24.25 -10.22 -1.14
C ALA A 414 23.10 -10.83 -0.30
N THR A 415 22.78 -10.23 0.85
CA THR A 415 21.86 -10.73 1.86
C THR A 415 20.44 -10.97 1.37
N HIS A 416 20.03 -10.34 0.27
CA HIS A 416 18.76 -10.67 -0.36
C HIS A 416 18.76 -12.05 -1.06
N GLN A 417 19.91 -12.47 -1.60
CA GLN A 417 20.06 -13.76 -2.27
C GLN A 417 20.49 -14.88 -1.32
N MET A 418 20.82 -14.56 -0.07
CA MET A 418 21.17 -15.54 0.94
C MET A 418 19.91 -16.19 1.53
N LYS A 419 19.73 -17.48 1.23
CA LYS A 419 18.52 -18.26 1.58
C LYS A 419 18.81 -19.45 2.49
N LYS A 420 20.09 -19.70 2.78
CA LYS A 420 20.58 -20.80 3.62
C LYS A 420 21.58 -20.25 4.61
N MET A 421 21.61 -20.84 5.79
CA MET A 421 22.54 -20.53 6.87
C MET A 421 23.52 -21.70 6.98
N THR A 422 24.80 -21.43 7.25
CA THR A 422 25.72 -22.51 7.63
C THR A 422 25.37 -23.02 9.04
N LEU A 423 25.88 -24.17 9.45
CA LEU A 423 25.67 -24.67 10.81
C LEU A 423 26.16 -23.67 11.88
N ALA A 424 27.27 -22.97 11.60
CA ALA A 424 27.78 -21.93 12.49
C ALA A 424 26.81 -20.73 12.57
N ASP A 425 26.28 -20.29 11.43
CA ASP A 425 25.27 -19.22 11.40
C ASP A 425 23.99 -19.64 12.16
N LEU A 426 23.55 -20.90 12.02
CA LEU A 426 22.38 -21.44 12.73
C LEU A 426 22.57 -21.39 14.25
N LYS A 427 23.72 -21.88 14.75
CA LYS A 427 24.05 -21.86 16.18
C LYS A 427 24.11 -20.43 16.71
N GLN A 428 24.83 -19.54 16.01
CA GLN A 428 24.92 -18.13 16.38
C GLN A 428 23.54 -17.46 16.42
N PHE A 429 22.74 -17.65 15.38
CA PHE A 429 21.42 -17.01 15.28
C PHE A 429 20.45 -17.54 16.35
N ARG A 430 20.48 -18.85 16.63
CA ARG A 430 19.72 -19.44 17.75
C ARG A 430 20.10 -18.78 19.07
N ASP A 431 21.39 -18.62 19.35
CA ASP A 431 21.89 -18.03 20.60
C ASP A 431 21.49 -16.55 20.71
N GLU A 432 21.60 -15.79 19.61
CA GLU A 432 21.14 -14.40 19.52
C GLU A 432 19.63 -14.27 19.76
N MET A 433 18.83 -15.21 19.23
CA MET A 433 17.38 -15.25 19.43
C MET A 433 16.96 -15.92 20.76
N ARG A 434 17.91 -16.46 21.52
CA ARG A 434 17.69 -17.19 22.79
C ARG A 434 16.67 -18.33 22.65
N VAL A 435 16.80 -19.10 21.57
CA VAL A 435 15.91 -20.24 21.29
C VAL A 435 16.47 -21.50 21.95
N PRO A 436 15.71 -22.23 22.78
CA PRO A 436 16.21 -23.39 23.54
C PRO A 436 16.27 -24.67 22.68
N ILE A 437 17.06 -24.63 21.61
CA ILE A 437 17.38 -25.78 20.75
C ILE A 437 18.82 -26.19 20.99
N SER A 438 19.07 -27.47 21.27
CA SER A 438 20.42 -27.95 21.55
C SER A 438 21.33 -27.96 20.30
N ASP A 439 22.65 -27.92 20.50
CA ASP A 439 23.62 -28.08 19.41
C ASP A 439 23.42 -29.40 18.66
N ALA A 440 23.13 -30.49 19.38
CA ALA A 440 22.91 -31.81 18.81
C ALA A 440 21.70 -31.84 17.86
N GLU A 441 20.64 -31.09 18.14
CA GLU A 441 19.47 -30.99 17.25
C GLU A 441 19.80 -30.29 15.94
N LEU A 442 20.63 -29.23 15.96
CA LEU A 442 21.08 -28.52 14.77
C LEU A 442 22.11 -29.34 13.96
N GLU A 443 22.97 -30.09 14.64
CA GLU A 443 23.99 -30.95 14.02
C GLU A 443 23.40 -32.18 13.33
N ARG A 444 22.28 -32.71 13.85
CA ARG A 444 21.63 -33.92 13.32
C ARG A 444 21.21 -33.75 11.85
N ASP A 445 20.59 -32.62 11.52
CA ASP A 445 20.27 -32.26 10.14
C ASP A 445 20.28 -30.74 9.98
N PRO A 446 21.40 -30.17 9.52
CA PRO A 446 21.52 -28.72 9.30
C PRO A 446 20.56 -28.17 8.25
N TYR A 447 19.92 -29.01 7.41
CA TYR A 447 18.91 -28.58 6.44
C TYR A 447 17.49 -28.61 7.00
N GLN A 448 17.28 -29.27 8.16
CA GLN A 448 16.00 -29.35 8.86
C GLN A 448 16.11 -28.90 10.33
N PRO A 449 16.64 -27.70 10.61
CA PRO A 449 16.57 -27.14 11.95
C PRO A 449 15.09 -26.99 12.38
N PRO A 450 14.75 -27.30 13.64
CA PRO A 450 13.36 -27.32 14.06
C PRO A 450 12.78 -25.90 14.17
N TYR A 451 11.47 -25.78 13.93
CA TYR A 451 10.73 -24.62 14.39
C TYR A 451 10.65 -24.62 15.91
N TYR A 452 10.46 -23.45 16.51
CA TYR A 452 10.31 -23.30 17.93
C TYR A 452 8.92 -22.78 18.31
N HIS A 453 8.26 -23.51 19.19
CA HIS A 453 7.02 -23.10 19.86
C HIS A 453 7.14 -23.45 21.35
N PRO A 454 7.00 -22.49 22.28
CA PRO A 454 7.17 -22.75 23.71
C PRO A 454 5.98 -23.53 24.33
N GLY A 455 4.92 -23.74 23.55
CA GLY A 455 3.65 -24.33 23.98
C GLY A 455 2.59 -23.27 24.25
N GLU A 456 1.32 -23.64 24.07
CA GLU A 456 0.16 -22.73 24.21
C GLU A 456 0.07 -22.07 25.59
N SER A 457 0.52 -22.77 26.64
CA SER A 457 0.46 -22.27 28.03
C SER A 457 1.57 -21.29 28.37
N ALA A 458 2.51 -21.01 27.46
CA ALA A 458 3.61 -20.07 27.73
C ALA A 458 3.05 -18.65 27.95
N PRO A 459 3.53 -17.90 28.98
CA PRO A 459 3.07 -16.53 29.25
C PRO A 459 3.15 -15.61 28.04
N GLU A 460 4.18 -15.78 27.21
CA GLU A 460 4.41 -15.00 26.00
C GLU A 460 3.35 -15.25 24.93
N ILE A 461 2.93 -16.52 24.76
CA ILE A 461 1.87 -16.91 23.81
C ILE A 461 0.51 -16.44 24.33
N GLN A 462 0.24 -16.59 25.62
CA GLN A 462 -0.97 -16.06 26.26
C GLN A 462 -1.06 -14.53 26.13
N TYR A 463 0.06 -13.81 26.29
CA TYR A 463 0.12 -12.36 26.04
C TYR A 463 -0.20 -12.02 24.58
N MET A 464 0.38 -12.75 23.62
CA MET A 464 0.11 -12.57 22.19
C MET A 464 -1.39 -12.74 21.87
N HIS A 465 -2.02 -13.80 22.37
CA HIS A 465 -3.46 -14.01 22.21
C HIS A 465 -4.30 -12.93 22.88
N ALA A 466 -3.91 -12.49 24.09
CA ALA A 466 -4.61 -11.43 24.80
C ALA A 466 -4.59 -10.11 24.01
N ARG A 467 -3.43 -9.71 23.46
CA ARG A 467 -3.31 -8.52 22.59
C ARG A 467 -4.19 -8.65 21.36
N ARG A 468 -4.17 -9.80 20.67
CA ARG A 468 -5.00 -10.00 19.47
C ARG A 468 -6.49 -10.02 19.79
N LYS A 469 -6.90 -10.59 20.92
CA LYS A 469 -8.29 -10.57 21.37
C LYS A 469 -8.77 -9.15 21.67
N GLU A 470 -7.95 -8.35 22.35
CA GLU A 470 -8.25 -6.93 22.62
C GLU A 470 -8.42 -6.13 21.32
N LEU A 471 -7.59 -6.41 20.32
CA LEU A 471 -7.65 -5.78 19.01
C LEU A 471 -8.62 -6.45 18.02
N GLY A 472 -9.52 -7.33 18.47
CA GLY A 472 -10.60 -7.85 17.62
C GLY A 472 -10.20 -8.99 16.66
N GLY A 473 -9.27 -9.86 17.06
CA GLY A 473 -8.99 -11.12 16.36
C GLY A 473 -7.63 -11.17 15.67
N TYR A 474 -7.34 -12.24 14.94
CA TYR A 474 -6.04 -12.45 14.30
C TYR A 474 -5.93 -11.73 12.96
N LEU A 475 -4.69 -11.52 12.50
CA LEU A 475 -4.39 -10.93 11.20
C LEU A 475 -3.12 -11.60 10.61
N PRO A 476 -3.01 -11.72 9.28
CA PRO A 476 -4.05 -11.41 8.29
C PRO A 476 -5.16 -12.48 8.31
N GLU A 477 -6.36 -12.10 7.91
CA GLU A 477 -7.52 -12.98 7.80
C GLU A 477 -8.39 -12.43 6.67
N ARG A 478 -8.82 -13.30 5.75
CA ARG A 478 -9.73 -12.92 4.68
C ARG A 478 -11.07 -13.61 4.87
N ARG A 479 -12.15 -12.80 4.90
CA ARG A 479 -13.54 -13.26 4.99
C ARG A 479 -14.23 -13.09 3.66
N SER A 480 -15.04 -14.06 3.27
CA SER A 480 -15.81 -14.06 2.02
C SER A 480 -17.32 -13.93 2.25
N LYS A 481 -17.76 -13.79 3.51
CA LYS A 481 -19.15 -13.54 3.88
C LYS A 481 -19.46 -12.04 3.83
N TYR A 482 -20.57 -11.67 3.19
CA TYR A 482 -21.01 -10.29 3.02
C TYR A 482 -22.52 -10.13 3.13
N VAL A 483 -22.98 -8.88 3.14
CA VAL A 483 -24.41 -8.53 3.11
C VAL A 483 -25.02 -8.96 1.77
N ASN A 484 -26.01 -9.84 1.82
CA ASN A 484 -26.78 -10.25 0.65
C ASN A 484 -27.63 -9.08 0.12
N PHE A 485 -27.90 -9.10 -1.19
CA PHE A 485 -28.80 -8.19 -1.88
C PHE A 485 -29.43 -8.92 -3.06
N ASN A 486 -30.59 -8.44 -3.52
CA ASN A 486 -31.27 -9.02 -4.66
C ASN A 486 -30.71 -8.48 -5.98
N LEU A 487 -30.47 -9.38 -6.93
CA LEU A 487 -30.19 -9.01 -8.31
C LEU A 487 -31.47 -8.50 -8.99
N PRO A 488 -31.36 -7.59 -9.97
CA PRO A 488 -32.51 -7.05 -10.69
C PRO A 488 -33.24 -8.15 -11.46
N ASP A 489 -34.54 -7.93 -11.67
CA ASP A 489 -35.36 -8.81 -12.49
C ASP A 489 -34.99 -8.73 -13.99
N ALA A 490 -35.53 -9.66 -14.78
CA ALA A 490 -35.34 -9.67 -16.23
C ALA A 490 -35.82 -8.37 -16.89
N SER A 491 -36.84 -7.71 -16.33
CA SER A 491 -37.43 -6.49 -16.89
C SER A 491 -36.43 -5.33 -16.96
N THR A 492 -35.47 -5.29 -16.04
CA THR A 492 -34.39 -4.29 -15.99
C THR A 492 -33.47 -4.34 -17.22
N TYR A 493 -33.41 -5.49 -17.91
CA TYR A 493 -32.55 -5.70 -19.08
C TYR A 493 -33.28 -5.55 -20.42
N GLU A 494 -34.61 -5.39 -20.42
CA GLU A 494 -35.44 -5.38 -21.64
C GLU A 494 -35.08 -4.24 -22.60
N ILE A 495 -34.54 -3.13 -22.09
CA ILE A 495 -34.07 -2.01 -22.94
C ILE A 495 -33.00 -2.45 -23.95
N ALA A 496 -32.20 -3.45 -23.61
CA ALA A 496 -31.18 -3.99 -24.50
C ALA A 496 -31.77 -4.79 -25.67
N LYS A 497 -33.00 -5.32 -25.52
CA LYS A 497 -33.65 -6.20 -26.51
C LYS A 497 -34.38 -5.46 -27.62
N GLY A 498 -34.84 -4.24 -27.36
CA GLY A 498 -35.73 -3.50 -28.27
C GLY A 498 -35.08 -3.01 -29.57
N GLY A 499 -33.75 -3.11 -29.71
CA GLY A 499 -33.00 -2.51 -30.81
C GLY A 499 -33.05 -0.97 -30.79
N SER A 500 -32.63 -0.34 -31.89
CA SER A 500 -32.65 1.12 -32.04
C SER A 500 -33.67 1.65 -33.05
N GLY A 501 -34.55 0.77 -33.56
CA GLY A 501 -35.54 1.13 -34.59
C GLY A 501 -34.84 1.60 -35.86
N THR A 502 -35.05 2.86 -36.25
CA THR A 502 -34.39 3.50 -37.39
C THR A 502 -33.22 4.39 -37.01
N GLN A 503 -32.96 4.59 -35.71
CA GLN A 503 -31.83 5.41 -35.26
C GLN A 503 -30.54 4.59 -35.27
N GLU A 504 -29.45 5.20 -35.72
CA GLU A 504 -28.13 4.61 -35.58
C GLU A 504 -27.59 4.90 -34.18
N VAL A 505 -27.15 3.85 -33.49
CA VAL A 505 -26.71 3.90 -32.09
C VAL A 505 -25.49 3.00 -31.95
N ALA A 506 -24.43 3.52 -31.36
CA ALA A 506 -23.22 2.75 -31.11
C ALA A 506 -23.39 1.78 -29.92
N THR A 507 -22.62 0.71 -29.84
CA THR A 507 -22.73 -0.25 -28.71
C THR A 507 -22.37 0.40 -27.37
N THR A 508 -21.50 1.42 -27.34
CA THR A 508 -21.27 2.25 -26.14
C THR A 508 -22.58 2.90 -25.66
N MET A 509 -23.37 3.46 -26.57
CA MET A 509 -24.64 4.09 -26.22
C MET A 509 -25.70 3.07 -25.78
N ALA A 510 -25.72 1.88 -26.39
CA ALA A 510 -26.60 0.78 -25.96
C ALA A 510 -26.25 0.34 -24.52
N PHE A 511 -24.96 0.19 -24.21
CA PHE A 511 -24.46 -0.08 -22.87
C PHE A 511 -24.89 1.00 -21.86
N VAL A 512 -24.72 2.29 -22.19
CA VAL A 512 -25.12 3.39 -21.29
C VAL A 512 -26.63 3.38 -21.01
N ARG A 513 -27.46 3.09 -22.02
CA ARG A 513 -28.92 2.94 -21.84
C ARG A 513 -29.25 1.81 -20.87
N LEU A 514 -28.58 0.66 -20.98
CA LEU A 514 -28.73 -0.45 -20.04
C LEU A 514 -28.22 -0.06 -18.63
N LEU A 515 -27.05 0.58 -18.52
CA LEU A 515 -26.48 0.99 -17.24
C LEU A 515 -27.41 1.97 -16.51
N LYS A 516 -28.11 2.85 -17.22
CA LYS A 516 -29.11 3.75 -16.65
C LYS A 516 -30.23 3.00 -15.92
N ASP A 517 -30.74 1.92 -16.51
CA ASP A 517 -31.81 1.14 -15.90
C ASP A 517 -31.27 0.26 -14.75
N LEU A 518 -30.06 -0.27 -14.88
CA LEU A 518 -29.36 -0.95 -13.78
C LEU A 518 -29.10 -0.01 -12.58
N LEU A 519 -28.71 1.24 -12.81
CA LEU A 519 -28.52 2.26 -11.77
C LEU A 519 -29.81 2.64 -11.05
N ARG A 520 -30.97 2.45 -11.70
CA ARG A 520 -32.30 2.69 -11.12
C ARG A 520 -32.85 1.50 -10.36
N SER A 521 -32.23 0.33 -10.48
CA SER A 521 -32.61 -0.85 -9.70
C SER A 521 -32.50 -0.56 -8.19
N PRO A 522 -33.54 -0.82 -7.36
CA PRO A 522 -33.57 -0.39 -5.97
C PRO A 522 -32.41 -0.91 -5.09
N GLU A 523 -32.03 -2.18 -5.25
CA GLU A 523 -30.97 -2.80 -4.43
C GLU A 523 -29.59 -2.82 -5.12
N LEU A 524 -29.57 -3.10 -6.43
CA LEU A 524 -28.33 -3.16 -7.21
C LEU A 524 -27.80 -1.75 -7.51
N GLY A 525 -28.68 -0.82 -7.90
CA GLY A 525 -28.33 0.50 -8.40
C GLY A 525 -27.37 1.26 -7.49
N PRO A 526 -27.66 1.40 -6.18
CA PRO A 526 -26.74 2.03 -5.23
C PRO A 526 -25.37 1.36 -5.11
N ARG A 527 -25.27 0.05 -5.40
CA ARG A 527 -24.03 -0.76 -5.28
C ARG A 527 -23.17 -0.71 -6.53
N LEU A 528 -23.70 -0.27 -7.67
CA LEU A 528 -22.88 -0.03 -8.86
C LEU A 528 -21.99 1.19 -8.64
N VAL A 529 -20.74 1.10 -9.04
CA VAL A 529 -19.78 2.22 -8.91
C VAL A 529 -19.17 2.48 -10.28
N PRO A 530 -19.72 3.44 -11.05
CA PRO A 530 -19.09 3.88 -12.28
C PRO A 530 -17.73 4.51 -11.98
N ILE A 531 -16.68 4.04 -12.66
CA ILE A 531 -15.31 4.56 -12.55
C ILE A 531 -14.91 5.10 -13.92
N ILE A 532 -14.47 6.37 -13.97
CA ILE A 532 -14.18 7.07 -15.22
C ILE A 532 -12.84 7.81 -15.11
N PRO A 533 -11.87 7.54 -16.00
CA PRO A 533 -10.63 8.29 -16.08
C PRO A 533 -10.83 9.51 -16.98
N ASP A 534 -11.48 10.55 -16.45
CA ASP A 534 -11.79 11.83 -17.11
C ASP A 534 -12.91 11.81 -18.17
N GLU A 535 -12.73 11.11 -19.29
CA GLU A 535 -13.48 11.30 -20.55
C GLU A 535 -14.95 10.77 -20.56
N ALA A 536 -15.77 11.20 -19.59
CA ALA A 536 -17.15 10.75 -19.42
C ALA A 536 -18.06 11.10 -20.62
N ARG A 537 -17.87 12.27 -21.22
CA ARG A 537 -18.68 12.76 -22.35
C ARG A 537 -18.49 11.92 -23.60
N THR A 538 -17.24 11.50 -23.86
CA THR A 538 -16.90 10.59 -24.96
C THR A 538 -17.71 9.29 -24.89
N PHE A 539 -18.01 8.83 -23.68
CA PHE A 539 -18.77 7.60 -23.46
C PHE A 539 -20.26 7.84 -23.20
N GLY A 540 -20.74 9.09 -23.17
CA GLY A 540 -22.13 9.44 -22.82
C GLY A 540 -22.49 9.21 -21.34
N MET A 541 -21.48 9.12 -20.47
CA MET A 541 -21.62 8.88 -19.03
C MET A 541 -21.92 10.17 -18.23
N ASP A 542 -21.71 11.34 -18.84
CA ASP A 542 -22.09 12.65 -18.31
C ASP A 542 -23.61 12.78 -18.07
N ALA A 543 -24.40 11.96 -18.77
CA ALA A 543 -25.82 11.74 -18.51
C ALA A 543 -26.14 11.39 -17.05
N PHE A 544 -25.18 10.83 -16.31
CA PHE A 544 -25.33 10.43 -14.91
C PHE A 544 -24.85 11.48 -13.90
N PHE A 545 -24.14 12.54 -14.31
CA PHE A 545 -23.62 13.56 -13.39
C PHE A 545 -24.71 14.24 -12.55
N PRO A 546 -25.88 14.64 -13.08
CA PRO A 546 -26.88 15.32 -12.27
C PRO A 546 -27.51 14.41 -11.20
N THR A 547 -27.66 13.12 -11.50
CA THR A 547 -28.39 12.15 -10.68
C THR A 547 -27.48 11.36 -9.75
N ALA A 548 -26.47 10.69 -10.30
CA ALA A 548 -25.54 9.85 -9.55
C ALA A 548 -24.44 10.68 -8.88
N LYS A 549 -24.08 11.83 -9.48
CA LYS A 549 -23.05 12.77 -9.03
C LYS A 549 -21.66 12.14 -8.94
N ILE A 550 -20.66 13.00 -9.00
CA ILE A 550 -19.25 12.63 -8.84
C ILE A 550 -18.91 12.66 -7.36
N TYR A 551 -18.28 11.60 -6.88
CA TYR A 551 -17.79 11.52 -5.51
C TYR A 551 -16.64 12.50 -5.32
N ASN A 552 -16.82 13.43 -4.40
CA ASN A 552 -15.75 14.29 -3.90
C ASN A 552 -15.95 14.41 -2.38
N PRO A 553 -15.00 13.99 -1.54
CA PRO A 553 -15.16 14.01 -0.08
C PRO A 553 -15.29 15.43 0.50
N ASN A 554 -14.97 16.46 -0.28
CA ASN A 554 -15.14 17.86 0.09
C ASN A 554 -16.40 18.48 -0.57
N GLY A 555 -17.16 17.74 -1.36
CA GLY A 555 -18.27 18.27 -2.15
C GLY A 555 -17.83 19.29 -3.22
N GLN A 556 -18.77 20.11 -3.70
CA GLN A 556 -18.52 21.12 -4.73
C GLN A 556 -18.45 22.52 -4.11
N HIS A 557 -17.26 23.14 -4.11
CA HIS A 557 -17.02 24.46 -3.50
C HIS A 557 -16.80 25.59 -4.51
N TYR A 558 -17.19 25.39 -5.76
CA TYR A 558 -17.12 26.38 -6.84
C TYR A 558 -18.43 26.42 -7.62
N LEU A 559 -18.63 27.50 -8.38
CA LEU A 559 -19.75 27.60 -9.33
C LEU A 559 -19.36 26.94 -10.66
N SER A 560 -19.99 25.82 -11.00
CA SER A 560 -19.73 25.17 -12.29
C SER A 560 -20.09 26.08 -13.47
N VAL A 561 -19.30 25.99 -14.54
CA VAL A 561 -19.53 26.69 -15.80
C VAL A 561 -20.74 26.12 -16.56
N ASP A 562 -21.03 24.83 -16.38
CA ASP A 562 -22.11 24.12 -17.06
C ASP A 562 -23.39 23.99 -16.22
N ARG A 563 -23.49 24.73 -15.11
CA ARG A 563 -24.59 24.62 -14.13
C ARG A 563 -25.99 24.80 -14.73
N ASP A 564 -26.12 25.55 -15.82
CA ASP A 564 -27.38 25.83 -16.51
C ASP A 564 -27.72 24.78 -17.60
N LEU A 565 -26.82 23.80 -17.85
CA LEU A 565 -27.04 22.70 -18.77
C LEU A 565 -27.76 21.52 -18.07
N LEU A 566 -28.48 20.71 -18.86
CA LEU A 566 -29.18 19.52 -18.34
C LEU A 566 -28.22 18.47 -17.79
N LEU A 567 -27.04 18.31 -18.41
CA LEU A 567 -26.00 17.34 -18.06
C LEU A 567 -24.86 18.01 -17.28
N ASN A 568 -25.21 18.80 -16.26
CA ASN A 568 -24.24 19.60 -15.52
C ASN A 568 -23.30 18.75 -14.66
N TYR A 569 -22.04 19.19 -14.58
CA TYR A 569 -21.02 18.59 -13.72
C TYR A 569 -21.33 18.87 -12.25
N LYS A 570 -21.54 17.81 -11.48
CA LYS A 570 -21.98 17.90 -10.08
C LYS A 570 -21.20 16.97 -9.17
N GLU A 571 -20.55 17.56 -8.18
CA GLU A 571 -19.78 16.85 -7.16
C GLU A 571 -20.54 16.81 -5.82
N SER A 572 -20.30 15.75 -5.04
CA SER A 572 -20.98 15.50 -3.78
C SER A 572 -20.20 14.51 -2.92
N GLU A 573 -20.23 14.70 -1.60
CA GLU A 573 -19.68 13.74 -0.63
C GLU A 573 -20.37 12.37 -0.75
N ALA A 574 -21.68 12.36 -1.04
CA ALA A 574 -22.44 11.14 -1.34
C ALA A 574 -22.49 10.78 -2.84
N GLY A 575 -21.58 11.32 -3.67
CA GLY A 575 -21.55 11.01 -5.11
C GLY A 575 -21.22 9.54 -5.36
N GLN A 576 -21.77 8.99 -6.45
CA GLN A 576 -21.66 7.57 -6.79
C GLN A 576 -20.60 7.27 -7.86
N ILE A 577 -20.26 8.26 -8.69
CA ILE A 577 -19.26 8.11 -9.75
C ILE A 577 -17.88 8.41 -9.17
N LEU A 578 -16.93 7.49 -9.34
CA LEU A 578 -15.52 7.75 -9.07
C LEU A 578 -14.86 8.30 -10.33
N HIS A 579 -14.62 9.61 -10.34
CA HIS A 579 -13.97 10.30 -11.45
C HIS A 579 -12.50 10.53 -11.10
N THR A 580 -11.58 9.73 -11.67
CA THR A 580 -10.17 9.73 -11.24
C THR A 580 -9.29 10.75 -11.98
N GLY A 581 -9.84 11.47 -12.97
CA GLY A 581 -9.06 12.24 -13.93
C GLY A 581 -8.24 11.33 -14.85
N ILE A 582 -7.26 11.89 -15.57
CA ILE A 582 -6.39 11.18 -16.51
C ILE A 582 -5.43 10.26 -15.74
N ASN A 583 -5.93 9.12 -15.28
CA ASN A 583 -5.23 8.22 -14.39
C ASN A 583 -5.83 6.80 -14.44
N GLU A 584 -5.47 6.03 -15.46
CA GLU A 584 -5.94 4.64 -15.60
C GLU A 584 -5.39 3.74 -14.47
N ALA A 585 -4.17 3.98 -14.00
CA ALA A 585 -3.58 3.23 -12.89
C ALA A 585 -4.40 3.44 -11.59
N GLY A 586 -4.78 4.68 -11.31
CA GLY A 586 -5.65 5.04 -10.19
C GLY A 586 -7.08 4.50 -10.35
N SER A 587 -7.63 4.55 -11.57
CA SER A 587 -8.91 3.91 -11.88
C SER A 587 -8.89 2.40 -11.62
N LEU A 588 -7.80 1.70 -11.97
CA LEU A 588 -7.68 0.27 -11.68
C LEU A 588 -7.49 -0.02 -10.18
N ALA A 589 -6.79 0.84 -9.45
CA ALA A 589 -6.68 0.75 -8.00
C ALA A 589 -8.05 0.94 -7.33
N ALA A 590 -8.84 1.92 -7.79
CA ALA A 590 -10.24 2.09 -7.37
C ALA A 590 -11.10 0.86 -7.73
N PHE A 591 -10.96 0.33 -8.95
CA PHE A 591 -11.66 -0.87 -9.41
C PHE A 591 -11.37 -2.07 -8.51
N THR A 592 -10.10 -2.27 -8.13
CA THR A 592 -9.65 -3.35 -7.24
C THR A 592 -10.25 -3.21 -5.84
N ALA A 593 -10.18 -2.00 -5.26
CA ALA A 593 -10.74 -1.73 -3.95
C ALA A 593 -12.26 -1.98 -3.95
N VAL A 594 -12.98 -1.40 -4.91
CA VAL A 594 -14.44 -1.52 -5.02
C VAL A 594 -14.86 -2.97 -5.25
N GLY A 595 -14.27 -3.66 -6.24
CA GLY A 595 -14.69 -5.02 -6.59
C GLY A 595 -14.24 -6.10 -5.59
N SER A 596 -13.43 -5.75 -4.59
CA SER A 596 -13.09 -6.63 -3.46
C SER A 596 -13.79 -6.23 -2.15
N SER A 597 -14.61 -5.19 -2.15
CA SER A 597 -15.34 -4.69 -0.97
C SER A 597 -16.31 -5.69 -0.33
N TYR A 598 -16.80 -6.66 -1.11
CA TYR A 598 -17.56 -7.80 -0.60
C TYR A 598 -16.74 -8.59 0.45
N SER A 599 -15.42 -8.63 0.31
CA SER A 599 -14.54 -9.32 1.26
C SER A 599 -14.02 -8.35 2.32
N THR A 600 -13.48 -7.21 1.90
CA THR A 600 -12.76 -6.28 2.80
C THR A 600 -13.69 -5.52 3.73
N GLN A 601 -14.83 -5.03 3.25
CA GLN A 601 -15.82 -4.29 4.06
C GLN A 601 -17.05 -5.13 4.39
N GLY A 602 -17.18 -6.34 3.84
CA GLY A 602 -18.40 -7.15 3.92
C GLY A 602 -19.59 -6.52 3.19
N GLN A 603 -19.32 -5.57 2.29
CA GLN A 603 -20.32 -4.79 1.57
C GLN A 603 -20.07 -4.93 0.07
N PRO A 604 -20.90 -5.68 -0.68
CA PRO A 604 -20.67 -5.83 -2.11
C PRO A 604 -20.96 -4.52 -2.83
N LEU A 605 -19.92 -3.96 -3.44
CA LEU A 605 -19.97 -2.92 -4.45
C LEU A 605 -19.42 -3.47 -5.77
N ILE A 606 -19.96 -2.99 -6.89
CA ILE A 606 -19.69 -3.54 -8.22
C ILE A 606 -19.12 -2.44 -9.10
N PRO A 607 -17.81 -2.45 -9.37
CA PRO A 607 -17.19 -1.42 -10.19
C PRO A 607 -17.54 -1.63 -11.68
N ILE A 608 -17.89 -0.53 -12.34
CA ILE A 608 -18.11 -0.41 -13.78
C ILE A 608 -17.07 0.58 -14.31
N TYR A 609 -15.90 0.08 -14.69
CA TYR A 609 -14.79 0.92 -15.15
C TYR A 609 -14.87 1.11 -16.66
N VAL A 610 -15.15 2.33 -17.11
CA VAL A 610 -15.32 2.67 -18.54
C VAL A 610 -14.15 3.55 -18.99
N PHE A 611 -13.42 3.11 -20.02
CA PHE A 611 -12.18 3.73 -20.46
C PHE A 611 -11.93 3.45 -21.95
N TYR A 612 -11.03 4.20 -22.59
CA TYR A 612 -10.55 3.88 -23.94
C TYR A 612 -9.84 2.52 -23.92
N SER A 613 -10.34 1.54 -24.68
CA SER A 613 -9.88 0.14 -24.60
C SER A 613 -8.35 -0.04 -24.70
N MET A 614 -7.71 0.81 -25.51
CA MET A 614 -6.25 0.89 -25.65
C MET A 614 -5.51 1.08 -24.31
N PHE A 615 -6.06 1.85 -23.37
CA PHE A 615 -5.43 2.18 -22.09
C PHE A 615 -5.86 1.26 -20.94
N GLY A 616 -6.51 0.13 -21.25
CA GLY A 616 -6.75 -0.94 -20.29
C GLY A 616 -5.53 -1.82 -20.14
N PHE A 617 -5.59 -3.03 -20.70
CA PHE A 617 -4.54 -4.04 -20.61
C PHE A 617 -3.17 -3.52 -21.06
N GLN A 618 -3.07 -2.75 -22.15
CA GLN A 618 -1.76 -2.28 -22.62
C GLN A 618 -1.08 -1.35 -21.59
N ARG A 619 -1.85 -0.56 -20.84
CA ARG A 619 -1.30 0.42 -19.89
C ARG A 619 -1.19 -0.11 -18.46
N THR A 620 -2.11 -1.00 -18.05
CA THR A 620 -2.31 -1.38 -16.64
C THR A 620 -2.43 -2.90 -16.42
N ALA A 621 -1.94 -3.74 -17.32
CA ALA A 621 -2.04 -5.21 -17.23
C ALA A 621 -1.63 -5.80 -15.88
N ASP A 622 -0.54 -5.32 -15.28
CA ASP A 622 -0.06 -5.85 -13.99
C ASP A 622 -1.02 -5.50 -12.84
N ALA A 623 -1.62 -4.31 -12.85
CA ALA A 623 -2.68 -3.94 -11.91
C ALA A 623 -3.94 -4.80 -12.09
N ILE A 624 -4.31 -5.14 -13.33
CA ILE A 624 -5.43 -6.07 -13.61
C ILE A 624 -5.11 -7.47 -13.10
N TRP A 625 -3.86 -7.93 -13.22
CA TRP A 625 -3.40 -9.20 -12.65
C TRP A 625 -3.50 -9.22 -11.12
N ALA A 626 -3.05 -8.15 -10.45
CA ALA A 626 -3.21 -8.00 -9.02
C ALA A 626 -4.70 -7.97 -8.60
N ALA A 627 -5.56 -7.31 -9.39
CA ALA A 627 -7.00 -7.28 -9.13
C ALA A 627 -7.62 -8.69 -9.19
N THR A 628 -7.23 -9.53 -10.16
CA THR A 628 -7.76 -10.90 -10.26
C THR A 628 -7.20 -11.83 -9.18
N ASP A 629 -5.96 -11.63 -8.73
CA ASP A 629 -5.40 -12.32 -7.55
C ASP A 629 -6.12 -11.90 -6.25
N GLN A 630 -6.47 -10.62 -6.11
CA GLN A 630 -7.30 -10.13 -5.00
C GLN A 630 -8.77 -10.63 -5.06
N MET A 631 -9.13 -11.39 -6.11
CA MET A 631 -10.48 -11.90 -6.36
C MET A 631 -11.51 -10.79 -6.52
N THR A 632 -11.12 -9.72 -7.23
CA THR A 632 -12.00 -8.60 -7.62
C THR A 632 -13.14 -9.09 -8.51
N ARG A 633 -14.34 -8.58 -8.27
CA ARG A 633 -15.57 -8.86 -9.03
C ARG A 633 -16.10 -7.57 -9.64
N GLY A 634 -16.17 -7.46 -10.96
CA GLY A 634 -16.68 -6.26 -11.62
C GLY A 634 -16.59 -6.29 -13.15
N PHE A 635 -16.88 -5.15 -13.77
CA PHE A 635 -16.91 -4.97 -15.21
C PHE A 635 -15.92 -3.89 -15.66
N MET A 636 -15.03 -4.26 -16.57
CA MET A 636 -14.16 -3.38 -17.32
C MET A 636 -14.76 -3.20 -18.72
N ILE A 637 -15.09 -1.98 -19.09
CA ILE A 637 -15.72 -1.62 -20.35
C ILE A 637 -14.68 -0.89 -21.21
N GLY A 638 -14.08 -1.62 -22.13
CA GLY A 638 -13.14 -1.07 -23.12
C GLY A 638 -13.93 -0.34 -24.20
N ALA A 639 -14.26 0.92 -23.95
CA ALA A 639 -14.96 1.78 -24.88
C ALA A 639 -14.04 2.22 -26.03
N THR A 640 -14.67 2.71 -27.10
CA THR A 640 -13.98 3.18 -28.31
C THR A 640 -13.05 2.12 -28.93
N ALA A 641 -13.41 0.84 -28.75
CA ALA A 641 -12.63 -0.28 -29.25
C ALA A 641 -12.67 -0.36 -30.78
N GLY A 642 -11.78 -1.18 -31.35
CA GLY A 642 -11.72 -1.46 -32.78
C GLY A 642 -10.65 -0.64 -33.50
N ARG A 643 -9.73 -1.34 -34.17
CA ARG A 643 -8.62 -0.73 -34.91
C ARG A 643 -9.12 0.24 -35.98
N THR A 644 -10.24 -0.08 -36.61
CA THR A 644 -10.81 0.68 -37.72
C THR A 644 -11.96 1.59 -37.31
N THR A 645 -12.51 1.41 -36.11
CA THR A 645 -13.66 2.17 -35.60
C THR A 645 -13.24 3.54 -35.09
N LEU A 646 -12.02 3.67 -34.55
CA LEU A 646 -11.47 4.92 -34.01
C LEU A 646 -10.27 5.44 -34.84
N THR A 647 -10.41 5.45 -36.17
CA THR A 647 -9.29 5.79 -37.08
C THR A 647 -8.80 7.23 -36.97
N GLY A 648 -9.68 8.17 -36.60
CA GLY A 648 -9.35 9.59 -36.44
C GLY A 648 -8.32 9.87 -35.33
N GLU A 649 -8.28 9.05 -34.28
CA GLU A 649 -7.35 9.22 -33.15
C GLU A 649 -5.95 8.64 -33.40
N GLY A 650 -5.81 7.76 -34.41
CA GLY A 650 -4.53 7.26 -34.88
C GLY A 650 -3.84 6.21 -33.99
N LEU A 651 -2.52 6.09 -34.17
CA LEU A 651 -1.70 4.93 -33.78
C LEU A 651 -1.82 4.53 -32.30
N GLN A 652 -1.87 5.51 -31.39
CA GLN A 652 -1.86 5.27 -29.94
C GLN A 652 -3.26 5.10 -29.33
N HIS A 653 -4.33 5.11 -30.13
CA HIS A 653 -5.72 4.97 -29.65
C HIS A 653 -6.49 3.85 -30.36
N ALA A 654 -6.22 3.62 -31.64
CA ALA A 654 -6.90 2.62 -32.44
C ALA A 654 -6.58 1.19 -31.96
N ASP A 655 -7.39 0.63 -31.07
CA ASP A 655 -7.12 -0.67 -30.43
C ASP A 655 -7.65 -1.85 -31.27
N GLY A 656 -6.75 -2.76 -31.64
CA GLY A 656 -7.12 -4.05 -32.24
C GLY A 656 -6.40 -5.22 -31.61
N HIS A 657 -6.09 -5.15 -30.30
CA HIS A 657 -5.34 -6.22 -29.63
C HIS A 657 -5.65 -6.39 -28.14
N SER A 658 -6.44 -5.51 -27.51
CA SER A 658 -6.76 -5.68 -26.08
C SER A 658 -7.43 -7.01 -25.73
N PRO A 659 -8.31 -7.65 -26.55
CA PRO A 659 -8.84 -8.98 -26.21
C PRO A 659 -7.75 -10.07 -26.20
N LEU A 660 -6.72 -9.93 -27.05
CA LEU A 660 -5.58 -10.85 -27.06
C LEU A 660 -4.77 -10.71 -25.77
N LEU A 661 -4.52 -9.48 -25.31
CA LEU A 661 -3.84 -9.24 -24.02
C LEU A 661 -4.70 -9.77 -22.85
N ALA A 662 -6.01 -9.52 -22.88
CA ALA A 662 -6.95 -9.98 -21.87
C ALA A 662 -6.94 -11.51 -21.73
N SER A 663 -6.82 -12.24 -22.85
CA SER A 663 -6.79 -13.71 -22.88
C SER A 663 -5.66 -14.34 -22.06
N THR A 664 -4.62 -13.57 -21.72
CA THR A 664 -3.48 -14.05 -20.91
C THR A 664 -3.80 -14.16 -19.42
N ASN A 665 -4.86 -13.51 -18.93
CA ASN A 665 -5.25 -13.50 -17.52
C ASN A 665 -6.47 -14.41 -17.28
N THR A 666 -6.28 -15.50 -16.55
CA THR A 666 -7.32 -16.51 -16.29
C THR A 666 -8.45 -16.04 -15.38
N GLY A 667 -8.29 -14.91 -14.68
CA GLY A 667 -9.34 -14.28 -13.90
C GLY A 667 -10.25 -13.34 -14.70
N VAL A 668 -10.02 -13.20 -16.01
CA VAL A 668 -10.76 -12.31 -16.90
C VAL A 668 -11.61 -13.12 -17.88
N ILE A 669 -12.87 -12.72 -18.03
CA ILE A 669 -13.78 -13.22 -19.06
C ILE A 669 -13.99 -12.10 -20.07
N SER A 670 -13.51 -12.29 -21.30
CA SER A 670 -13.55 -11.27 -22.35
C SER A 670 -14.70 -11.52 -23.33
N TYR A 671 -15.45 -10.47 -23.68
CA TYR A 671 -16.44 -10.45 -24.75
C TYR A 671 -16.23 -9.26 -25.67
N ASP A 672 -16.54 -9.45 -26.95
CA ASP A 672 -16.53 -8.40 -27.99
C ASP A 672 -17.90 -8.37 -28.70
N PRO A 673 -18.96 -7.90 -28.02
CA PRO A 673 -20.32 -7.94 -28.53
C PRO A 673 -20.53 -6.98 -29.71
N ALA A 674 -21.29 -7.44 -30.70
CA ALA A 674 -21.70 -6.67 -31.86
C ALA A 674 -23.07 -6.02 -31.68
N TYR A 675 -23.92 -6.46 -30.75
CA TYR A 675 -25.28 -5.91 -30.62
C TYR A 675 -25.67 -5.57 -29.18
N GLY A 676 -26.56 -4.59 -29.03
CA GLY A 676 -27.09 -4.16 -27.73
C GLY A 676 -27.69 -5.28 -26.89
N TYR A 677 -28.45 -6.20 -27.50
CA TYR A 677 -29.06 -7.32 -26.76
C TYR A 677 -28.02 -8.29 -26.20
N GLU A 678 -26.87 -8.44 -26.86
CA GLU A 678 -25.76 -9.28 -26.38
C GLU A 678 -25.15 -8.70 -25.11
N ILE A 679 -24.94 -7.39 -25.07
CA ILE A 679 -24.47 -6.67 -23.87
C ILE A 679 -25.44 -6.92 -22.70
N GLY A 680 -26.75 -6.89 -22.96
CA GLY A 680 -27.79 -7.20 -21.98
C GLY A 680 -27.62 -8.58 -21.34
N HIS A 681 -27.49 -9.62 -22.16
CA HIS A 681 -27.28 -11.01 -21.69
C HIS A 681 -25.95 -11.20 -20.99
N ILE A 682 -24.86 -10.64 -21.54
CA ILE A 682 -23.51 -10.77 -20.97
C ILE A 682 -23.44 -10.11 -19.59
N MET A 683 -23.95 -8.88 -19.45
CA MET A 683 -23.96 -8.19 -18.15
C MET A 683 -24.82 -8.90 -17.12
N ARG A 684 -26.00 -9.39 -17.52
CA ARG A 684 -26.87 -10.20 -16.65
C ARG A 684 -26.16 -11.46 -16.17
N ALA A 685 -25.57 -12.22 -17.08
CA ALA A 685 -24.84 -13.44 -16.75
C ALA A 685 -23.63 -13.17 -15.85
N GLY A 686 -22.93 -12.04 -16.06
CA GLY A 686 -21.82 -11.61 -15.20
C GLY A 686 -22.27 -11.27 -13.77
N LEU A 687 -23.37 -10.53 -13.63
CA LEU A 687 -23.97 -10.22 -12.32
C LEU A 687 -24.43 -11.49 -11.60
N GLU A 688 -25.11 -12.40 -12.31
CA GLU A 688 -25.54 -13.70 -11.78
C GLU A 688 -24.36 -14.58 -11.38
N ARG A 689 -23.28 -14.62 -12.18
CA ARG A 689 -22.05 -15.36 -11.84
C ARG A 689 -21.39 -14.82 -10.58
N MET A 690 -21.20 -13.50 -10.49
CA MET A 690 -20.44 -12.89 -9.39
C MET A 690 -21.21 -12.80 -8.08
N TYR A 691 -22.54 -12.63 -8.14
CA TYR A 691 -23.37 -12.30 -6.98
C TYR A 691 -24.67 -13.09 -6.87
N GLY A 692 -24.99 -13.97 -7.82
CA GLY A 692 -26.19 -14.83 -7.77
C GLY A 692 -26.07 -16.03 -6.83
N GLY A 693 -24.89 -16.29 -6.27
CA GLY A 693 -24.67 -17.26 -5.19
C GLY A 693 -24.63 -18.74 -5.60
N THR A 694 -24.87 -19.06 -6.87
CA THR A 694 -24.93 -20.44 -7.39
C THR A 694 -23.69 -20.84 -8.19
N ASN A 695 -22.92 -19.88 -8.71
CA ASN A 695 -21.77 -20.18 -9.54
C ASN A 695 -20.55 -20.60 -8.69
N PRO A 696 -19.85 -21.70 -9.04
CA PRO A 696 -18.68 -22.16 -8.29
C PRO A 696 -17.44 -21.26 -8.44
N ASP A 697 -17.40 -20.39 -9.45
CA ASP A 697 -16.29 -19.46 -9.68
C ASP A 697 -16.79 -18.00 -9.88
N PRO A 698 -17.23 -17.36 -8.78
CA PRO A 698 -17.76 -16.00 -8.81
C PRO A 698 -16.67 -14.92 -8.87
N ASN A 699 -15.39 -15.28 -8.72
CA ASN A 699 -14.28 -14.35 -8.54
C ASN A 699 -13.64 -14.02 -9.90
N VAL A 700 -14.37 -13.30 -10.75
CA VAL A 700 -13.93 -12.97 -12.11
C VAL A 700 -14.16 -11.49 -12.43
N VAL A 701 -13.37 -10.98 -13.37
CA VAL A 701 -13.57 -9.67 -14.00
C VAL A 701 -14.13 -9.89 -15.40
N TYR A 702 -15.21 -9.20 -15.75
CA TYR A 702 -15.71 -9.17 -17.12
C TYR A 702 -15.03 -8.03 -17.88
N TYR A 703 -14.39 -8.33 -19.01
CA TYR A 703 -13.89 -7.33 -19.95
C TYR A 703 -14.78 -7.32 -21.19
N ILE A 704 -15.44 -6.20 -21.45
CA ILE A 704 -16.38 -6.06 -22.56
C ILE A 704 -15.93 -4.88 -23.42
N THR A 705 -15.59 -5.14 -24.68
CA THR A 705 -15.31 -4.07 -25.64
C THR A 705 -16.60 -3.49 -26.19
N VAL A 706 -16.66 -2.17 -26.32
CA VAL A 706 -17.80 -1.45 -26.92
C VAL A 706 -17.29 -0.37 -27.88
N TYR A 707 -18.08 -0.09 -28.90
CA TYR A 707 -17.71 0.68 -30.08
C TYR A 707 -18.47 2.00 -30.13
N ASN A 708 -17.83 3.02 -30.72
CA ASN A 708 -18.39 4.36 -30.91
C ASN A 708 -18.97 4.60 -32.31
N GLU A 709 -18.81 3.66 -33.24
CA GLU A 709 -19.44 3.73 -34.56
C GLU A 709 -20.95 3.47 -34.43
N PRO A 710 -21.81 4.41 -34.86
CA PRO A 710 -23.25 4.23 -34.82
C PRO A 710 -23.71 3.41 -36.04
N TYR A 711 -24.58 2.42 -35.78
CA TYR A 711 -25.35 1.70 -36.80
C TYR A 711 -26.68 1.27 -36.22
N VAL A 712 -27.59 0.76 -37.06
CA VAL A 712 -28.89 0.28 -36.58
C VAL A 712 -28.68 -0.98 -35.75
N GLN A 713 -29.02 -0.89 -34.46
CA GLN A 713 -29.01 -2.01 -33.53
C GLN A 713 -30.28 -2.85 -33.76
N PRO A 714 -30.17 -4.12 -34.19
CA PRO A 714 -31.34 -4.98 -34.39
C PRO A 714 -32.02 -5.30 -33.05
N ALA A 715 -33.31 -5.60 -33.11
CA ALA A 715 -34.01 -6.20 -31.99
C ALA A 715 -33.48 -7.62 -31.71
N GLU A 716 -33.66 -8.10 -30.49
CA GLU A 716 -33.33 -9.48 -30.11
C GLU A 716 -34.07 -10.48 -31.02
N PRO A 717 -33.37 -11.45 -31.64
CA PRO A 717 -34.01 -12.49 -32.43
C PRO A 717 -34.95 -13.36 -31.58
N GLU A 718 -36.14 -13.70 -32.09
CA GLU A 718 -37.14 -14.52 -31.37
C GLU A 718 -36.58 -15.88 -30.91
N ASN A 719 -35.65 -16.46 -31.68
CA ASN A 719 -35.03 -17.77 -31.42
C ASN A 719 -33.55 -17.65 -31.01
N LEU A 720 -33.19 -16.60 -30.26
CA LEU A 720 -31.82 -16.40 -29.80
C LEU A 720 -31.32 -17.57 -28.95
N ASP A 721 -30.23 -18.20 -29.36
CA ASP A 721 -29.48 -19.13 -28.52
C ASP A 721 -28.64 -18.36 -27.51
N VAL A 722 -29.24 -18.06 -26.34
CA VAL A 722 -28.58 -17.34 -25.25
C VAL A 722 -27.39 -18.14 -24.71
N GLU A 723 -27.47 -19.47 -24.68
CA GLU A 723 -26.36 -20.31 -24.23
C GLU A 723 -25.18 -20.22 -25.20
N GLY A 724 -25.43 -20.30 -26.50
CA GLY A 724 -24.44 -20.08 -27.56
C GLY A 724 -23.81 -18.69 -27.46
N LEU A 725 -24.62 -17.64 -27.30
CA LEU A 725 -24.15 -16.27 -27.12
C LEU A 725 -23.18 -16.16 -25.94
N LEU A 726 -23.56 -16.68 -24.77
CA LEU A 726 -22.70 -16.66 -23.58
C LEU A 726 -21.45 -17.54 -23.75
N LYS A 727 -21.50 -18.59 -24.57
CA LYS A 727 -20.33 -19.38 -24.97
C LYS A 727 -19.45 -18.70 -26.02
N GLY A 728 -19.93 -17.61 -26.64
CA GLY A 728 -19.18 -16.75 -27.54
C GLY A 728 -19.60 -16.80 -29.02
N ILE A 729 -20.64 -17.56 -29.39
CA ILE A 729 -21.14 -17.59 -30.77
C ILE A 729 -22.62 -17.97 -30.84
N HIS A 730 -23.41 -17.21 -31.61
CA HIS A 730 -24.79 -17.54 -31.93
C HIS A 730 -25.10 -17.18 -33.39
N ARG A 731 -26.20 -17.73 -33.91
CA ARG A 731 -26.59 -17.55 -35.31
C ARG A 731 -27.51 -16.33 -35.47
N VAL A 732 -26.99 -15.27 -36.09
CA VAL A 732 -27.71 -14.00 -36.30
C VAL A 732 -28.70 -14.06 -37.47
N SER A 733 -28.35 -14.76 -38.55
CA SER A 733 -29.23 -14.95 -39.71
C SER A 733 -28.96 -16.28 -40.42
N GLU A 734 -29.96 -16.78 -41.14
CA GLU A 734 -29.80 -17.84 -42.13
C GLU A 734 -29.93 -17.20 -43.52
N ASN A 735 -28.95 -17.41 -44.39
CA ASN A 735 -29.11 -17.06 -45.80
C ASN A 735 -30.10 -18.05 -46.42
N PHE A 736 -31.33 -17.61 -46.68
CA PHE A 736 -32.23 -18.32 -47.56
C PHE A 736 -31.70 -18.17 -49.00
N SER A 737 -31.22 -19.29 -49.56
CA SER A 737 -30.90 -19.40 -50.98
C SER A 737 -32.14 -19.40 -51.85
#